data_AF-A0A091D388-F1
#
_entry.id   AF-A0A091D388-F1
#
_cell.length_a   1.000
_cell.length_b   1.000
_cell.length_c   1.000
_cell.angle_alpha   90.00
_cell.angle_beta   90.00
_cell.angle_gamma   90.00
#
_symmetry.space_group_name_H-M   'P 1'
#
loop_
_entity.id
_entity.type
_entity.pdbx_description
1 polymer ?
#
loop_
_entity_poly.entity_id
_entity_poly.type
_entity_poly.pdbx_seq_one_letter_code
_entity_poly.pdbx_strand_id
1 'polypeptide(L)'
;MSKCRKSSVQQLASLETFSPDVLDDIFELFAKNFSYCKPLNNEWQLPDPSEIFICDHTELNAFLDLKNSLNEVKNLLSDKKLDEWHEHTAYTNKAGKIISHVKKSVNAELCTQAWCKFHEILCSFPLIPQEAFQNGKLNSVHLCEAPGAFIASLNHYLKSHQFPCEWSWVANTLNPYNEANDNVMMIMDDRLIANTLHWWYFGPDNTGDIMTLEYLTGLENFLSSMATIHLITADGSFDCQGNPGEQEALVSSLHYCEVVTALTTLGYGGSFVLKMFTLFEHCSINLMYLLNCSFDQVHVFKPATSKAGNSEVYVVCLQYKGREAIHPVLSKMVLNFGIEMTRKALFPHHVIPESFLKRHEECCAFFHKYQLETISENIRLFECMGKEEQTKLNNLRDCAVQYFMQKFQLKPLSRNNWLVKKYNIGCSTNTKWFGQRNRYFKTYNERKILETLSWKDKVAKGYFNSWAEEHAVYHPGQNSLLEGTASDLECDFWHIIEGKKLPKVKCSPFCDGEILKALNEAVEKSLGETLNLDSKFRPKQQYYCSCHIFSEELLFSELFSLTQCLQDKQVIETSSQIKCLFVGVSTLHDVKIKMHMPLEVQILESAELMTFSCSLLHDGDPNYQHLFLDCFLHSLQQLHIGDVMILPVLSCLTRFMAGLIFILRSCFRCITFSCPTSSEPLRTCAVLLCVGYQNLPNPVFQYLQNMNELLSTLLNADTPQQVLQFVPMELLLKGTLLDFLWDLNAAIAKRHLHLIIQGEREEISNLPL
;
A
#
# COMPACT_ATOMS: atom_id res chain seq x y z
N MET A 1 19.85 -35.18 -18.05
CA MET A 1 19.65 -34.83 -19.47
C MET A 1 18.33 -34.07 -19.62
N SER A 2 18.38 -32.75 -19.50
CA SER A 2 17.20 -31.89 -19.58
C SER A 2 16.94 -31.48 -21.03
N LYS A 3 15.72 -31.72 -21.52
CA LYS A 3 15.25 -31.17 -22.79
C LYS A 3 15.03 -29.67 -22.60
N CYS A 4 16.02 -28.89 -22.99
CA CYS A 4 15.91 -27.45 -23.19
C CYS A 4 14.89 -27.20 -24.32
N ARG A 5 13.65 -26.84 -23.98
CA ARG A 5 12.73 -26.23 -24.93
C ARG A 5 13.30 -24.86 -25.27
N LYS A 6 14.02 -24.75 -26.39
CA LYS A 6 14.30 -23.48 -27.06
C LYS A 6 12.94 -22.85 -27.40
N SER A 7 12.55 -21.79 -26.69
CA SER A 7 11.52 -20.89 -27.18
C SER A 7 12.09 -20.17 -28.40
N SER A 8 11.35 -20.17 -29.50
CA SER A 8 11.67 -19.39 -30.69
C SER A 8 11.69 -17.91 -30.31
N VAL A 9 12.88 -17.32 -30.23
CA VAL A 9 13.03 -15.86 -30.28
C VAL A 9 12.51 -15.46 -31.66
N GLN A 10 11.33 -14.86 -31.73
CA GLN A 10 10.87 -14.19 -32.95
C GLN A 10 11.98 -13.22 -33.36
N GLN A 11 12.62 -13.45 -34.51
CA GLN A 11 13.47 -12.45 -35.13
C GLN A 11 12.62 -11.19 -35.29
N LEU A 12 13.00 -10.11 -34.60
CA LEU A 12 12.39 -8.80 -34.79
C LEU A 12 12.56 -8.45 -36.27
N ALA A 13 11.45 -8.15 -36.95
CA ALA A 13 11.53 -7.52 -38.26
C ALA A 13 12.28 -6.19 -38.11
N SER A 14 12.96 -5.72 -39.16
CA SER A 14 13.61 -4.40 -39.11
C SER A 14 12.55 -3.31 -39.19
N LEU A 15 12.83 -2.11 -38.65
CA LEU A 15 11.95 -0.93 -38.81
C LEU A 15 11.66 -0.63 -40.28
N GLU A 16 12.53 -1.05 -41.18
CA GLU A 16 12.40 -0.95 -42.65
C GLU A 16 11.20 -1.75 -43.20
N THR A 17 10.60 -2.65 -42.41
CA THR A 17 9.42 -3.43 -42.79
C THR A 17 8.09 -2.70 -42.60
N PHE A 18 8.10 -1.53 -41.94
CA PHE A 18 6.91 -0.70 -41.76
C PHE A 18 6.82 0.41 -42.80
N SER A 19 5.60 0.83 -43.12
CA SER A 19 5.38 1.96 -44.03
C SER A 19 5.81 3.28 -43.37
N PRO A 20 6.20 4.30 -44.16
CA PRO A 20 6.57 5.62 -43.65
C PRO A 20 5.52 6.22 -42.70
N ASP A 21 4.24 6.19 -43.08
CA ASP A 21 3.14 6.71 -42.27
C ASP A 21 3.06 6.06 -40.87
N VAL A 22 3.37 4.76 -40.76
CA VAL A 22 3.37 4.03 -39.48
C VAL A 22 4.56 4.46 -38.63
N LEU A 23 5.71 4.67 -39.25
CA LEU A 23 6.92 5.14 -38.57
C LEU A 23 6.75 6.57 -38.06
N ASP A 24 6.13 7.45 -38.84
CA ASP A 24 5.86 8.84 -38.45
C ASP A 24 4.88 8.90 -37.26
N ASP A 25 3.79 8.12 -37.31
CA ASP A 25 2.83 7.97 -36.21
C ASP A 25 3.52 7.54 -34.89
N ILE A 26 4.47 6.60 -34.99
CA ILE A 26 5.22 6.10 -33.84
C ILE A 26 6.28 7.11 -33.40
N PHE A 27 6.95 7.80 -34.32
CA PHE A 27 7.87 8.88 -33.98
C PHE A 27 7.14 9.97 -33.16
N GLU A 28 5.97 10.42 -33.61
CA GLU A 28 5.14 11.40 -32.90
C GLU A 28 4.73 10.90 -31.51
N LEU A 29 4.39 9.61 -31.38
CA LEU A 29 4.06 9.00 -30.09
C LEU A 29 5.19 9.17 -29.05
N PHE A 30 6.45 9.09 -29.48
CA PHE A 30 7.65 9.22 -28.65
C PHE A 30 8.26 10.62 -28.61
N ALA A 31 7.67 11.61 -29.29
CA ALA A 31 8.18 12.98 -29.40
C ALA A 31 7.48 13.98 -28.47
N LYS A 32 6.59 13.53 -27.57
CA LYS A 32 5.76 14.36 -26.69
C LYS A 32 6.58 14.97 -25.54
N ASN A 33 7.36 15.99 -25.89
CA ASN A 33 8.23 16.75 -24.99
C ASN A 33 8.04 18.25 -25.23
N PHE A 34 7.92 19.02 -24.14
CA PHE A 34 7.91 20.47 -24.16
C PHE A 34 9.03 21.00 -23.26
N SER A 35 9.83 21.94 -23.77
CA SER A 35 10.93 22.55 -23.00
C SER A 35 10.63 24.02 -22.71
N TYR A 36 10.87 24.43 -21.46
CA TYR A 36 10.77 25.84 -21.09
C TYR A 36 12.02 26.59 -21.56
N CYS A 37 11.83 27.52 -22.49
CA CYS A 37 12.90 28.40 -22.97
C CYS A 37 12.90 29.67 -22.12
N LYS A 38 13.85 29.78 -21.21
CA LYS A 38 13.98 30.94 -20.34
C LYS A 38 14.43 32.17 -21.12
N PRO A 39 13.91 33.36 -20.79
CA PRO A 39 14.30 34.57 -21.50
C PRO A 39 15.73 34.98 -21.11
N LEU A 40 16.49 35.50 -22.09
CA LEU A 40 17.89 35.90 -21.92
C LEU A 40 18.10 37.04 -20.91
N ASN A 41 17.05 37.81 -20.63
CA ASN A 41 17.05 38.91 -19.68
C ASN A 41 16.96 38.45 -18.21
N ASN A 42 16.93 37.14 -17.94
CA ASN A 42 16.80 36.57 -16.60
C ASN A 42 15.53 37.05 -15.85
N GLU A 43 14.45 37.36 -16.56
CA GLU A 43 13.19 37.84 -15.95
C GLU A 43 12.56 36.83 -14.99
N TRP A 44 12.74 35.52 -15.22
CA TRP A 44 12.18 34.48 -14.36
C TRP A 44 13.05 34.29 -13.13
N GLN A 45 12.72 35.02 -12.05
CA GLN A 45 13.37 34.93 -10.75
C GLN A 45 12.33 34.78 -9.63
N LEU A 46 12.76 34.29 -8.48
CA LEU A 46 11.90 34.27 -7.31
C LEU A 46 11.54 35.70 -6.89
N PRO A 47 10.26 35.97 -6.59
CA PRO A 47 9.82 37.27 -6.10
C PRO A 47 10.32 37.53 -4.67
N ASP A 48 10.09 38.74 -4.16
CA ASP A 48 10.47 39.07 -2.79
C ASP A 48 9.72 38.16 -1.80
N PRO A 49 10.39 37.66 -0.73
CA PRO A 49 9.74 36.80 0.24
C PRO A 49 8.51 37.43 0.87
N SER A 50 8.38 38.76 0.95
CA SER A 50 7.19 39.44 1.46
C SER A 50 5.95 39.28 0.57
N GLU A 51 6.12 38.92 -0.70
CA GLU A 51 5.05 38.83 -1.71
C GLU A 51 4.48 37.41 -1.89
N ILE A 52 5.05 36.41 -1.21
CA ILE A 52 4.59 35.01 -1.30
C ILE A 52 3.60 34.67 -0.18
N PHE A 53 2.63 33.79 -0.48
CA PHE A 53 1.57 33.35 0.44
C PHE A 53 0.58 34.42 0.91
N ILE A 54 0.46 35.54 0.18
CA ILE A 54 -0.39 36.67 0.60
C ILE A 54 -1.82 36.61 0.03
N CYS A 55 -2.06 35.82 -1.02
CA CYS A 55 -3.36 35.73 -1.71
C CYS A 55 -3.85 34.28 -1.82
N ASP A 56 -5.15 34.13 -2.01
CA ASP A 56 -5.76 32.83 -2.36
C ASP A 56 -5.45 32.49 -3.83
N HIS A 57 -5.71 31.24 -4.23
CA HIS A 57 -5.58 30.85 -5.62
C HIS A 57 -6.54 31.64 -6.52
N THR A 58 -6.08 31.98 -7.73
CA THR A 58 -6.86 32.73 -8.72
C THR A 58 -6.97 31.90 -9.98
N GLU A 59 -8.18 31.78 -10.52
CA GLU A 59 -8.40 31.15 -11.82
C GLU A 59 -7.98 32.09 -12.94
N LEU A 60 -7.27 31.54 -13.93
CA LEU A 60 -6.81 32.27 -15.10
C LEU A 60 -7.59 31.78 -16.31
N ASN A 61 -8.34 32.68 -16.96
CA ASN A 61 -9.32 32.33 -17.99
C ASN A 61 -8.78 31.38 -19.06
N ALA A 62 -7.59 31.66 -19.60
CA ALA A 62 -6.98 30.81 -20.64
C ALA A 62 -6.79 29.34 -20.20
N PHE A 63 -6.44 29.12 -18.93
CA PHE A 63 -6.27 27.77 -18.38
C PHE A 63 -7.59 27.14 -17.96
N LEU A 64 -8.54 27.95 -17.48
CA LEU A 64 -9.90 27.49 -17.17
C LEU A 64 -10.61 26.99 -18.42
N ASP A 65 -10.43 27.65 -19.57
CA ASP A 65 -10.97 27.21 -20.86
C ASP A 65 -10.42 25.84 -21.27
N LEU A 66 -9.11 25.60 -21.08
CA LEU A 66 -8.50 24.29 -21.30
C LEU A 66 -9.05 23.22 -20.34
N LYS A 67 -9.23 23.56 -19.06
CA LYS A 67 -9.82 22.65 -18.05
C LYS A 67 -11.24 22.26 -18.45
N ASN A 68 -12.07 23.24 -18.79
CA ASN A 68 -13.47 23.02 -19.19
C ASN A 68 -13.55 22.16 -20.46
N SER A 69 -12.80 22.52 -21.50
CA SER A 69 -12.78 21.77 -22.76
C SER A 69 -12.37 20.30 -22.57
N LEU A 70 -11.33 20.05 -21.76
CA LEU A 70 -10.91 18.67 -21.47
C LEU A 70 -11.96 17.90 -20.66
N ASN A 71 -12.57 18.53 -19.66
CA ASN A 71 -13.57 17.90 -18.81
C ASN A 71 -14.85 17.59 -19.58
N GLU A 72 -15.27 18.43 -20.53
CA GLU A 72 -16.38 18.15 -21.44
C GLU A 72 -16.18 16.82 -22.18
N VAL A 73 -14.99 16.60 -22.75
CA VAL A 73 -14.68 15.35 -23.48
C VAL A 73 -14.52 14.15 -22.54
N LYS A 74 -13.91 14.33 -21.35
CA LYS A 74 -13.83 13.27 -20.33
C LYS A 74 -15.21 12.83 -19.84
N ASN A 75 -16.18 13.76 -19.74
CA ASN A 75 -17.53 13.46 -19.28
C ASN A 75 -18.29 12.53 -20.23
N LEU A 76 -17.89 12.43 -21.51
CA LEU A 76 -18.42 11.45 -22.47
C LEU A 76 -18.08 9.99 -22.10
N LEU A 77 -17.22 9.78 -21.10
CA LEU A 77 -16.81 8.46 -20.62
C LEU A 77 -17.65 7.97 -19.42
N SER A 78 -18.46 8.83 -18.80
CA SER A 78 -19.12 8.56 -17.50
C SER A 78 -20.06 7.36 -17.50
N ASP A 79 -20.68 7.07 -18.65
CA ASP A 79 -21.62 5.96 -18.84
C ASP A 79 -20.98 4.69 -19.41
N LYS A 80 -19.67 4.72 -19.73
CA LYS A 80 -18.98 3.54 -20.23
C LYS A 80 -18.63 2.61 -19.06
N LYS A 81 -18.89 1.31 -19.22
CA LYS A 81 -18.48 0.31 -18.22
C LYS A 81 -16.97 0.28 -18.13
N LEU A 82 -16.46 0.32 -16.90
CA LEU A 82 -15.03 0.52 -16.65
C LEU A 82 -14.17 -0.60 -17.27
N ASP A 83 -14.57 -1.85 -17.13
CA ASP A 83 -13.80 -2.99 -17.66
C ASP A 83 -13.80 -3.04 -19.19
N GLU A 84 -14.96 -2.86 -19.82
CA GLU A 84 -15.08 -2.84 -21.29
C GLU A 84 -14.26 -1.67 -21.88
N TRP A 85 -14.33 -0.49 -21.25
CA TRP A 85 -13.53 0.67 -21.63
C TRP A 85 -12.03 0.45 -21.39
N HIS A 86 -11.64 -0.19 -20.30
CA HIS A 86 -10.25 -0.52 -20.01
C HIS A 86 -9.68 -1.56 -20.99
N GLU A 87 -10.44 -2.60 -21.32
CA GLU A 87 -10.04 -3.57 -22.33
C GLU A 87 -9.87 -2.90 -23.69
N HIS A 88 -10.83 -2.06 -24.09
CA HIS A 88 -10.76 -1.28 -25.32
C HIS A 88 -9.55 -0.36 -25.35
N THR A 89 -9.35 0.48 -24.33
CA THR A 89 -8.22 1.42 -24.29
C THR A 89 -6.87 0.72 -24.14
N ALA A 90 -6.82 -0.47 -23.54
CA ALA A 90 -5.62 -1.31 -23.56
C ALA A 90 -5.34 -1.86 -24.96
N TYR A 91 -6.37 -2.13 -25.75
CA TYR A 91 -6.25 -2.58 -27.13
C TYR A 91 -5.85 -1.45 -28.09
N THR A 92 -6.46 -0.27 -27.99
CA THR A 92 -6.17 0.86 -28.87
C THR A 92 -4.86 1.58 -28.53
N ASN A 93 -4.30 1.35 -27.33
CA ASN A 93 -3.02 1.91 -26.95
C ASN A 93 -1.90 1.42 -27.89
N LYS A 94 -1.37 2.34 -28.72
CA LYS A 94 -0.24 2.12 -29.64
C LYS A 94 0.99 1.55 -28.91
N ALA A 95 1.24 1.93 -27.65
CA ALA A 95 2.34 1.40 -26.83
C ALA A 95 1.99 0.10 -26.07
N GLY A 96 0.76 -0.40 -26.18
CA GLY A 96 0.21 -1.43 -25.30
C GLY A 96 0.89 -2.81 -25.35
N LYS A 97 1.73 -3.08 -26.37
CA LYS A 97 2.51 -4.32 -26.46
C LYS A 97 3.90 -4.23 -25.80
N ILE A 98 4.42 -3.01 -25.58
CA ILE A 98 5.80 -2.76 -25.14
C ILE A 98 6.11 -3.45 -23.81
N ILE A 99 5.30 -3.20 -22.77
CA ILE A 99 5.56 -3.72 -21.41
C ILE A 99 5.64 -5.25 -21.43
N SER A 100 4.71 -5.91 -22.11
CA SER A 100 4.67 -7.36 -22.23
C SER A 100 5.89 -7.92 -22.97
N HIS A 101 6.40 -7.17 -23.94
CA HIS A 101 7.59 -7.54 -24.70
C HIS A 101 8.84 -7.36 -23.85
N VAL A 102 9.05 -6.18 -23.25
CA VAL A 102 10.19 -5.88 -22.36
C VAL A 102 10.29 -6.92 -21.24
N LYS A 103 9.17 -7.24 -20.58
CA LYS A 103 9.15 -8.26 -19.52
C LYS A 103 9.67 -9.63 -20.01
N LYS A 104 9.41 -10.00 -21.26
CA LYS A 104 9.83 -11.28 -21.85
C LYS A 104 11.25 -11.24 -22.43
N SER A 105 11.60 -10.18 -23.16
CA SER A 105 12.86 -10.11 -23.92
C SER A 105 14.02 -9.56 -23.10
N VAL A 106 13.73 -8.65 -22.17
CA VAL A 106 14.74 -7.91 -21.40
C VAL A 106 14.92 -8.47 -19.99
N ASN A 107 13.98 -9.30 -19.52
CA ASN A 107 13.99 -9.85 -18.15
C ASN A 107 14.14 -8.74 -17.09
N ALA A 108 13.40 -7.64 -17.28
CA ALA A 108 13.38 -6.50 -16.37
C ALA A 108 12.68 -6.87 -15.04
N GLU A 109 13.34 -6.55 -13.92
CA GLU A 109 12.79 -6.71 -12.57
C GLU A 109 11.66 -5.71 -12.35
N LEU A 110 10.56 -6.17 -11.72
CA LEU A 110 9.38 -5.33 -11.44
C LEU A 110 8.91 -4.52 -12.67
N CYS A 111 8.93 -5.14 -13.85
CA CYS A 111 8.58 -4.50 -15.12
C CYS A 111 7.09 -4.13 -15.21
N THR A 112 6.73 -2.99 -14.61
CA THR A 112 5.41 -2.36 -14.67
C THR A 112 5.37 -1.28 -15.76
N GLN A 113 4.21 -0.61 -15.90
CA GLN A 113 4.11 0.58 -16.74
C GLN A 113 4.99 1.73 -16.22
N ALA A 114 5.06 1.93 -14.89
CA ALA A 114 5.93 2.92 -14.26
C ALA A 114 7.42 2.68 -14.58
N TRP A 115 7.84 1.41 -14.58
CA TRP A 115 9.20 1.02 -14.99
C TRP A 115 9.54 1.52 -16.40
N CYS A 116 8.63 1.29 -17.37
CA CYS A 116 8.86 1.68 -18.76
C CYS A 116 8.87 3.20 -18.93
N LYS A 117 7.93 3.91 -18.28
CA LYS A 117 7.87 5.38 -18.30
C LYS A 117 9.20 5.98 -17.83
N PHE A 118 9.71 5.52 -16.69
CA PHE A 118 10.97 6.04 -16.16
C PHE A 118 12.18 5.64 -17.02
N HIS A 119 12.16 4.45 -17.63
CA HIS A 119 13.20 4.04 -18.56
C HIS A 119 13.26 4.96 -19.79
N GLU A 120 12.09 5.38 -20.31
CA GLU A 120 12.02 6.39 -21.38
C GLU A 120 12.63 7.72 -20.94
N ILE A 121 12.33 8.17 -19.71
CA ILE A 121 12.88 9.42 -19.16
C ILE A 121 14.41 9.31 -19.04
N LEU A 122 14.92 8.23 -18.44
CA LEU A 122 16.37 7.98 -18.28
C LEU A 122 17.12 8.02 -19.60
N CYS A 123 16.52 7.49 -20.67
CA CYS A 123 17.15 7.46 -21.98
C CYS A 123 16.94 8.75 -22.79
N SER A 124 15.97 9.60 -22.42
CA SER A 124 15.65 10.83 -23.14
C SER A 124 16.32 12.07 -22.52
N PHE A 125 16.68 12.01 -21.24
CA PHE A 125 17.26 13.13 -20.50
C PHE A 125 18.51 12.68 -19.73
N PRO A 126 19.55 13.53 -19.63
CA PRO A 126 20.77 13.25 -18.88
C PRO A 126 20.54 13.42 -17.37
N LEU A 127 19.74 12.54 -16.77
CA LEU A 127 19.35 12.63 -15.36
C LEU A 127 20.53 12.47 -14.39
N ILE A 128 21.54 11.69 -14.77
CA ILE A 128 22.72 11.44 -13.94
C ILE A 128 23.73 12.56 -14.21
N PRO A 129 24.03 13.43 -13.23
CA PRO A 129 24.95 14.55 -13.43
C PRO A 129 26.38 14.05 -13.64
N GLN A 130 27.19 14.83 -14.38
CA GLN A 130 28.58 14.48 -14.70
C GLN A 130 29.44 14.23 -13.44
N GLU A 131 29.15 14.95 -12.35
CA GLU A 131 29.82 14.78 -11.05
C GLU A 131 29.73 13.34 -10.53
N ALA A 132 28.59 12.67 -10.69
CA ALA A 132 28.42 11.29 -10.25
C ALA A 132 29.38 10.33 -10.98
N PHE A 133 29.72 10.63 -12.24
CA PHE A 133 30.72 9.89 -13.01
C PHE A 133 32.14 10.17 -12.51
N GLN A 134 32.45 11.43 -12.23
CA GLN A 134 33.78 11.85 -11.78
C GLN A 134 34.11 11.28 -10.40
N ASN A 135 33.13 11.27 -9.50
CA ASN A 135 33.28 10.80 -8.13
C ASN A 135 33.07 9.28 -7.98
N GLY A 136 32.58 8.60 -9.03
CA GLY A 136 32.27 7.18 -9.01
C GLY A 136 31.15 6.80 -8.03
N LYS A 137 30.29 7.75 -7.66
CA LYS A 137 29.21 7.56 -6.69
C LYS A 137 27.92 8.20 -7.19
N LEU A 138 26.82 7.47 -7.10
CA LEU A 138 25.48 7.95 -7.40
C LEU A 138 24.60 7.74 -6.16
N ASN A 139 23.94 8.81 -5.72
CA ASN A 139 22.98 8.78 -4.63
C ASN A 139 21.62 9.25 -5.15
N SER A 140 20.57 8.46 -4.93
CA SER A 140 19.21 8.84 -5.33
C SER A 140 18.20 8.72 -4.20
N VAL A 141 17.18 9.58 -4.23
CA VAL A 141 16.02 9.52 -3.33
C VAL A 141 14.76 9.34 -4.16
N HIS A 142 13.89 8.41 -3.76
CA HIS A 142 12.66 8.09 -4.48
C HIS A 142 11.44 8.30 -3.57
N LEU A 143 10.68 9.36 -3.80
CA LEU A 143 9.51 9.75 -3.02
C LEU A 143 8.24 9.12 -3.60
N CYS A 144 7.36 8.64 -2.71
CA CYS A 144 6.09 8.01 -3.07
C CYS A 144 6.23 6.90 -4.13
N GLU A 145 7.24 6.04 -3.96
CA GLU A 145 7.79 5.19 -5.01
C GLU A 145 7.13 3.80 -5.13
N ALA A 146 6.23 3.43 -4.21
CA ALA A 146 5.65 2.09 -4.19
C ALA A 146 5.07 1.68 -5.58
N PRO A 147 5.36 0.46 -6.07
CA PRO A 147 6.08 -0.63 -5.40
C PRO A 147 7.61 -0.62 -5.55
N GLY A 148 8.21 0.38 -6.21
CA GLY A 148 9.66 0.42 -6.50
C GLY A 148 10.06 0.35 -7.98
N ALA A 149 9.16 0.73 -8.88
CA ALA A 149 9.36 0.51 -10.31
C ALA A 149 10.43 1.42 -10.94
N PHE A 150 10.57 2.67 -10.48
CA PHE A 150 11.62 3.58 -10.94
C PHE A 150 12.97 3.12 -10.41
N ILE A 151 13.04 2.66 -9.17
CA ILE A 151 14.27 2.09 -8.57
C ILE A 151 14.74 0.89 -9.41
N ALA A 152 13.85 -0.06 -9.71
CA ALA A 152 14.19 -1.24 -10.52
C ALA A 152 14.60 -0.85 -11.96
N SER A 153 14.00 0.21 -12.52
CA SER A 153 14.36 0.73 -13.85
C SER A 153 15.72 1.44 -13.85
N LEU A 154 16.03 2.22 -12.81
CA LEU A 154 17.35 2.83 -12.62
C LEU A 154 18.43 1.77 -12.49
N ASN A 155 18.22 0.74 -11.65
CA ASN A 155 19.12 -0.39 -11.54
C ASN A 155 19.41 -1.02 -12.90
N HIS A 156 18.35 -1.30 -13.68
CA HIS A 156 18.47 -1.88 -15.01
C HIS A 156 19.30 -0.99 -15.93
N TYR A 157 19.02 0.31 -15.95
CA TYR A 157 19.73 1.28 -16.77
C TYR A 157 21.23 1.30 -16.43
N LEU A 158 21.57 1.44 -15.14
CA LEU A 158 22.96 1.48 -14.66
C LEU A 158 23.73 0.19 -15.01
N LYS A 159 23.13 -0.98 -14.76
CA LYS A 159 23.79 -2.27 -15.01
C LYS A 159 23.95 -2.58 -16.50
N SER A 160 22.95 -2.26 -17.32
CA SER A 160 22.98 -2.51 -18.77
C SER A 160 23.93 -1.61 -19.55
N HIS A 161 24.19 -0.40 -19.02
CA HIS A 161 25.15 0.56 -19.58
C HIS A 161 26.54 0.47 -18.92
N GLN A 162 26.74 -0.45 -17.97
CA GLN A 162 28.00 -0.61 -17.24
C GLN A 162 28.48 0.69 -16.58
N PHE A 163 27.56 1.42 -15.95
CA PHE A 163 27.89 2.67 -15.25
C PHE A 163 28.97 2.42 -14.18
N PRO A 164 30.12 3.12 -14.22
CA PRO A 164 31.23 2.88 -13.31
C PRO A 164 31.03 3.64 -11.98
N CYS A 165 29.87 3.48 -11.35
CA CYS A 165 29.57 4.12 -10.07
C CYS A 165 28.98 3.13 -9.06
N GLU A 166 29.31 3.32 -7.79
CA GLU A 166 28.57 2.76 -6.68
C GLU A 166 27.24 3.51 -6.54
N TRP A 167 26.13 2.79 -6.53
CA TRP A 167 24.80 3.39 -6.43
C TRP A 167 24.18 3.07 -5.08
N SER A 168 23.88 4.12 -4.32
CA SER A 168 23.13 4.09 -3.07
C SER A 168 21.80 4.79 -3.25
N TRP A 169 20.73 4.28 -2.64
CA TRP A 169 19.42 4.87 -2.76
C TRP A 169 18.64 4.80 -1.45
N VAL A 170 17.73 5.75 -1.29
CA VAL A 170 16.74 5.80 -0.22
C VAL A 170 15.38 5.96 -0.87
N ALA A 171 14.38 5.24 -0.39
CA ALA A 171 13.02 5.34 -0.93
C ALA A 171 12.00 5.60 0.17
N ASN A 172 10.87 6.15 -0.21
CA ASN A 172 9.73 6.36 0.65
C ASN A 172 8.43 6.03 -0.07
N THR A 173 7.43 5.65 0.71
CA THR A 173 6.02 5.56 0.38
C THR A 173 5.23 5.61 1.69
N LEU A 174 3.91 5.80 1.63
CA LEU A 174 3.05 5.39 2.74
C LEU A 174 3.37 3.94 3.13
N ASN A 175 3.64 3.72 4.41
CA ASN A 175 4.11 2.45 4.93
C ASN A 175 3.02 1.37 4.81
N PRO A 176 3.20 0.31 3.99
CA PRO A 176 2.23 -0.79 3.82
C PRO A 176 2.02 -1.63 5.07
N TYR A 177 2.84 -1.42 6.10
CA TYR A 177 2.78 -2.15 7.35
C TYR A 177 2.25 -1.30 8.51
N ASN A 178 2.03 0.01 8.32
CA ASN A 178 1.42 0.84 9.34
C ASN A 178 -0.11 0.78 9.26
N GLU A 179 -0.71 0.24 10.30
CA GLU A 179 -2.12 -0.13 10.38
C GLU A 179 -3.07 1.08 10.30
N ALA A 180 -2.59 2.30 10.56
CA ALA A 180 -3.37 3.53 10.44
C ALA A 180 -3.51 4.02 8.98
N ASN A 181 -2.67 3.53 8.07
CA ASN A 181 -2.70 3.93 6.66
C ASN A 181 -3.88 3.33 5.91
N ASP A 182 -4.42 4.09 4.95
CA ASP A 182 -5.60 3.69 4.19
C ASP A 182 -5.22 2.89 2.94
N ASN A 183 -5.80 1.69 2.80
CA ASN A 183 -5.62 0.82 1.63
C ASN A 183 -6.07 1.46 0.30
N VAL A 184 -6.94 2.47 0.33
CA VAL A 184 -7.38 3.20 -0.87
C VAL A 184 -6.29 4.15 -1.36
N MET A 185 -5.51 4.73 -0.45
CA MET A 185 -4.46 5.70 -0.78
C MET A 185 -3.12 5.04 -1.07
N MET A 186 -2.95 3.78 -0.67
CA MET A 186 -1.68 3.07 -0.65
C MET A 186 -1.58 1.97 -1.70
N ILE A 187 -0.37 1.77 -2.22
CA ILE A 187 -0.06 0.63 -3.07
C ILE A 187 0.44 -0.52 -2.20
N MET A 188 -0.36 -1.59 -2.10
CA MET A 188 -0.07 -2.78 -1.29
C MET A 188 0.95 -3.76 -1.90
N ASP A 189 1.43 -3.51 -3.13
CA ASP A 189 2.44 -4.36 -3.75
C ASP A 189 3.81 -4.09 -3.11
N ASP A 190 4.23 -4.97 -2.21
CA ASP A 190 5.42 -4.80 -1.38
C ASP A 190 6.61 -5.65 -1.82
N ARG A 191 6.60 -6.22 -3.04
CA ARG A 191 7.62 -7.20 -3.48
C ARG A 191 9.05 -6.65 -3.44
N LEU A 192 9.25 -5.38 -3.83
CA LEU A 192 10.57 -4.76 -3.67
C LEU A 192 10.75 -4.32 -2.22
N ILE A 193 9.77 -3.62 -1.65
CA ILE A 193 9.77 -3.06 -0.29
C ILE A 193 10.21 -4.10 0.74
N ALA A 194 9.49 -5.22 0.85
CA ALA A 194 9.75 -6.29 1.81
C ALA A 194 11.16 -6.89 1.69
N ASN A 195 11.71 -6.96 0.47
CA ASN A 195 13.03 -7.56 0.22
C ASN A 195 14.16 -6.53 0.26
N THR A 196 13.85 -5.24 0.45
CA THR A 196 14.80 -4.13 0.48
C THR A 196 14.54 -3.16 1.64
N LEU A 197 13.84 -3.61 2.69
CA LEU A 197 13.20 -2.78 3.70
C LEU A 197 14.14 -1.75 4.37
N HIS A 198 15.40 -2.13 4.58
CA HIS A 198 16.45 -1.27 5.14
C HIS A 198 16.81 -0.04 4.30
N TRP A 199 16.40 0.02 3.02
CA TRP A 199 16.54 1.19 2.15
C TRP A 199 15.26 2.04 2.07
N TRP A 200 14.20 1.66 2.78
CA TRP A 200 12.94 2.41 2.86
C TRP A 200 12.86 3.23 4.14
N TYR A 201 12.60 4.52 4.00
CA TYR A 201 12.45 5.46 5.09
C TYR A 201 10.97 5.86 5.25
N PHE A 202 10.37 5.44 6.37
CA PHE A 202 8.95 5.71 6.68
C PHE A 202 8.74 6.89 7.63
N GLY A 203 9.78 7.67 7.93
CA GLY A 203 9.69 8.80 8.85
C GLY A 203 9.71 8.40 10.34
N PRO A 204 9.82 9.39 11.24
CA PRO A 204 9.88 9.14 12.69
C PRO A 204 8.60 8.53 13.26
N ASP A 205 7.43 8.84 12.68
CA ASP A 205 6.14 8.29 13.09
C ASP A 205 5.79 6.96 12.38
N ASN A 206 6.70 6.48 11.52
CA ASN A 206 6.60 5.24 10.76
C ASN A 206 5.35 5.16 9.84
N THR A 207 4.70 6.28 9.53
CA THR A 207 3.54 6.32 8.60
C THR A 207 3.95 6.34 7.14
N GLY A 208 5.13 6.91 6.85
CA GLY A 208 5.60 7.19 5.50
C GLY A 208 4.93 8.39 4.84
N ASP A 209 4.12 9.17 5.57
CA ASP A 209 3.45 10.36 5.05
C ASP A 209 4.44 11.53 4.89
N ILE A 210 4.78 11.82 3.64
CA ILE A 210 5.72 12.90 3.30
C ILE A 210 5.16 14.30 3.51
N MET A 211 3.85 14.43 3.76
CA MET A 211 3.18 15.71 3.90
C MET A 211 3.26 16.27 5.33
N THR A 212 4.10 15.67 6.18
CA THR A 212 4.33 16.13 7.55
C THR A 212 5.71 16.78 7.68
N LEU A 213 5.79 17.87 8.46
CA LEU A 213 7.08 18.52 8.74
C LEU A 213 8.02 17.61 9.54
N GLU A 214 7.46 16.73 10.37
CA GLU A 214 8.17 15.67 11.09
C GLU A 214 8.90 14.73 10.13
N TYR A 215 8.24 14.32 9.04
CA TYR A 215 8.86 13.53 7.99
C TYR A 215 9.98 14.29 7.28
N LEU A 216 9.74 15.53 6.82
CA LEU A 216 10.75 16.33 6.11
C LEU A 216 12.03 16.50 6.93
N THR A 217 11.88 16.90 8.19
CA THR A 217 13.00 17.11 9.12
C THR A 217 13.72 15.79 9.42
N GLY A 218 12.96 14.71 9.63
CA GLY A 218 13.53 13.38 9.84
C GLY A 218 14.33 12.90 8.63
N LEU A 219 13.83 13.15 7.40
CA LEU A 219 14.53 12.80 6.18
C LEU A 219 15.82 13.62 5.99
N GLU A 220 15.80 14.92 6.25
CA GLU A 220 17.03 15.75 6.25
C GLU A 220 18.08 15.18 7.21
N ASN A 221 17.67 14.80 8.42
CA ASN A 221 18.55 14.20 9.41
C ASN A 221 19.07 12.83 8.96
N PHE A 222 18.22 11.98 8.40
CA PHE A 222 18.60 10.66 7.89
C PHE A 222 19.63 10.78 6.75
N LEU A 223 19.40 11.72 5.82
CA LEU A 223 20.27 11.97 4.67
C LEU A 223 21.54 12.76 5.02
N SER A 224 21.64 13.36 6.20
CA SER A 224 22.82 14.15 6.62
C SER A 224 24.14 13.37 6.60
N SER A 225 24.06 12.04 6.74
CA SER A 225 25.21 11.13 6.64
C SER A 225 25.53 10.69 5.21
N MET A 226 24.60 10.90 4.27
CA MET A 226 24.75 10.59 2.86
C MET A 226 25.53 11.73 2.18
N ALA A 227 26.40 11.38 1.23
CA ALA A 227 27.01 12.38 0.36
C ALA A 227 25.94 13.03 -0.55
N THR A 228 26.34 14.01 -1.36
CA THR A 228 25.47 14.74 -2.32
C THR A 228 24.40 13.86 -2.97
N ILE A 229 23.13 14.28 -2.88
CA ILE A 229 22.01 13.62 -3.56
C ILE A 229 21.98 14.11 -5.01
N HIS A 230 22.06 13.19 -5.96
CA HIS A 230 22.23 13.51 -7.38
C HIS A 230 20.92 13.44 -8.17
N LEU A 231 19.99 12.59 -7.73
CA LEU A 231 18.72 12.36 -8.40
C LEU A 231 17.62 12.19 -7.37
N ILE A 232 16.54 12.96 -7.52
CA ILE A 232 15.30 12.73 -6.80
C ILE A 232 14.20 12.38 -7.80
N THR A 233 13.39 11.37 -7.48
CA THR A 233 12.16 11.09 -8.23
C THR A 233 10.95 11.16 -7.31
N ALA A 234 9.82 11.56 -7.85
CA ALA A 234 8.53 11.66 -7.16
C ALA A 234 7.44 11.15 -8.12
N ASP A 235 6.80 10.03 -7.78
CA ASP A 235 5.73 9.39 -8.57
C ASP A 235 4.38 9.34 -7.80
N GLY A 236 4.26 10.18 -6.77
CA GLY A 236 3.11 10.25 -5.86
C GLY A 236 1.79 10.66 -6.53
N SER A 237 0.70 10.10 -6.02
CA SER A 237 -0.68 10.47 -6.39
C SER A 237 -1.66 9.81 -5.42
N PHE A 238 -2.86 10.36 -5.32
CA PHE A 238 -4.01 9.73 -4.65
C PHE A 238 -4.98 9.11 -5.67
N ASP A 239 -5.92 8.29 -5.20
CA ASP A 239 -7.02 7.81 -6.05
C ASP A 239 -8.04 8.94 -6.31
N CYS A 240 -7.98 9.51 -7.51
CA CYS A 240 -8.89 10.58 -7.93
C CYS A 240 -10.12 10.07 -8.71
N GLN A 241 -10.39 8.75 -8.74
CA GLN A 241 -11.53 8.20 -9.49
C GLN A 241 -12.89 8.76 -9.05
N GLY A 242 -13.00 9.20 -7.80
CA GLY A 242 -14.22 9.82 -7.27
C GLY A 242 -14.49 11.24 -7.80
N ASN A 243 -13.48 11.95 -8.28
CA ASN A 243 -13.59 13.27 -8.92
C ASN A 243 -12.40 13.53 -9.87
N PRO A 244 -12.39 12.90 -11.06
CA PRO A 244 -11.25 12.98 -11.98
C PRO A 244 -11.06 14.35 -12.65
N GLY A 245 -12.09 15.22 -12.61
CA GLY A 245 -12.04 16.57 -13.16
C GLY A 245 -11.24 17.57 -12.30
N GLU A 246 -11.12 17.28 -11.01
CA GLU A 246 -10.42 18.10 -10.01
C GLU A 246 -9.11 17.44 -9.52
N GLN A 247 -8.56 16.55 -10.36
CA GLN A 247 -7.36 15.77 -10.00
C GLN A 247 -6.21 16.67 -9.55
N GLU A 248 -5.99 17.80 -10.22
CA GLU A 248 -4.89 18.72 -9.94
C GLU A 248 -5.00 19.36 -8.54
N ALA A 249 -6.17 19.90 -8.19
CA ALA A 249 -6.46 20.40 -6.85
C ALA A 249 -6.24 19.33 -5.77
N LEU A 250 -6.75 18.11 -6.00
CA LEU A 250 -6.72 17.01 -5.03
C LEU A 250 -5.31 16.54 -4.67
N VAL A 251 -4.37 16.60 -5.60
CA VAL A 251 -2.98 16.15 -5.38
C VAL A 251 -2.00 17.32 -5.11
N SER A 252 -2.47 18.56 -5.19
CA SER A 252 -1.63 19.76 -5.15
C SER A 252 -0.74 19.87 -3.91
N SER A 253 -1.25 19.52 -2.73
CA SER A 253 -0.48 19.51 -1.48
C SER A 253 0.62 18.45 -1.48
N LEU A 254 0.36 17.27 -2.06
CA LEU A 254 1.37 16.22 -2.21
C LEU A 254 2.50 16.69 -3.12
N HIS A 255 2.17 17.19 -4.33
CA HIS A 255 3.17 17.70 -5.26
C HIS A 255 3.98 18.86 -4.66
N TYR A 256 3.33 19.75 -3.91
CA TYR A 256 4.06 20.79 -3.18
C TYR A 256 5.04 20.22 -2.16
N CYS A 257 4.61 19.24 -1.35
CA CYS A 257 5.49 18.58 -0.39
C CYS A 257 6.65 17.83 -1.08
N GLU A 258 6.40 17.15 -2.19
CA GLU A 258 7.44 16.50 -3.01
C GLU A 258 8.45 17.52 -3.56
N VAL A 259 7.97 18.65 -4.11
CA VAL A 259 8.83 19.72 -4.63
C VAL A 259 9.67 20.36 -3.53
N VAL A 260 9.06 20.73 -2.39
CA VAL A 260 9.80 21.34 -1.28
C VAL A 260 10.81 20.36 -0.68
N THR A 261 10.44 19.09 -0.53
CA THR A 261 11.36 18.03 -0.09
C THR A 261 12.54 17.90 -1.07
N ALA A 262 12.26 17.85 -2.37
CA ALA A 262 13.30 17.74 -3.39
C ALA A 262 14.25 18.94 -3.38
N LEU A 263 13.73 20.17 -3.36
CA LEU A 263 14.56 21.38 -3.33
C LEU A 263 15.36 21.53 -2.03
N THR A 264 14.89 20.94 -0.92
CA THR A 264 15.59 21.00 0.36
C THR A 264 16.72 20.00 0.47
N THR A 265 16.60 18.85 -0.21
CA THR A 265 17.49 17.68 -0.04
C THR A 265 18.38 17.39 -1.26
N LEU A 266 18.02 17.88 -2.46
CA LEU A 266 18.80 17.67 -3.68
C LEU A 266 20.11 18.48 -3.65
N GLY A 267 21.20 17.84 -4.09
CA GLY A 267 22.49 18.49 -4.26
C GLY A 267 22.54 19.44 -5.45
N TYR A 268 23.43 20.43 -5.38
CA TYR A 268 23.73 21.31 -6.52
C TYR A 268 24.08 20.49 -7.77
N GLY A 269 23.58 20.92 -8.94
CA GLY A 269 23.75 20.21 -10.21
C GLY A 269 22.90 18.95 -10.38
N GLY A 270 22.17 18.53 -9.34
CA GLY A 270 21.31 17.35 -9.36
C GLY A 270 20.08 17.47 -10.27
N SER A 271 19.41 16.35 -10.48
CA SER A 271 18.19 16.26 -11.29
C SER A 271 16.98 15.86 -10.46
N PHE A 272 15.79 16.32 -10.87
CA PHE A 272 14.53 15.99 -10.24
C PHE A 272 13.49 15.57 -11.28
N VAL A 273 12.80 14.46 -11.05
CA VAL A 273 11.70 13.98 -11.90
C VAL A 273 10.44 13.92 -11.06
N LEU A 274 9.43 14.68 -11.46
CA LEU A 274 8.15 14.79 -10.76
C LEU A 274 7.01 14.37 -11.68
N LYS A 275 6.18 13.44 -11.24
CA LYS A 275 4.90 13.18 -11.88
C LYS A 275 3.94 14.33 -11.62
N MET A 276 3.26 14.77 -12.67
CA MET A 276 2.18 15.74 -12.62
C MET A 276 1.02 15.26 -13.50
N PHE A 277 -0.08 16.00 -13.49
CA PHE A 277 -1.23 15.73 -14.35
C PHE A 277 -1.45 16.85 -15.34
N THR A 278 -2.66 17.41 -15.40
CA THR A 278 -2.85 18.73 -15.98
C THR A 278 -2.01 19.75 -15.22
N LEU A 279 -1.77 20.88 -15.87
CA LEU A 279 -1.01 22.00 -15.32
C LEU A 279 -1.84 23.28 -15.51
N PHE A 280 -3.14 23.23 -15.25
CA PHE A 280 -4.07 24.32 -15.57
C PHE A 280 -4.37 25.20 -14.35
N GLU A 281 -4.30 24.63 -13.16
CA GLU A 281 -4.67 25.32 -11.94
C GLU A 281 -3.49 26.12 -11.38
N HIS A 282 -3.83 27.17 -10.66
CA HIS A 282 -2.84 28.10 -10.11
C HIS A 282 -1.81 27.41 -9.21
N CYS A 283 -2.18 26.32 -8.53
CA CYS A 283 -1.24 25.54 -7.73
C CYS A 283 -0.12 24.91 -8.59
N SER A 284 -0.42 24.31 -9.75
CA SER A 284 0.62 23.77 -10.63
C SER A 284 1.38 24.86 -11.36
N ILE A 285 0.73 25.95 -11.77
CA ILE A 285 1.41 27.12 -12.38
C ILE A 285 2.50 27.62 -11.42
N ASN A 286 2.17 27.72 -10.13
CA ASN A 286 3.10 28.11 -9.08
C ASN A 286 4.30 27.15 -8.94
N LEU A 287 4.05 25.84 -8.92
CA LEU A 287 5.13 24.84 -8.87
C LEU A 287 6.00 24.89 -10.11
N MET A 288 5.40 25.02 -11.30
CA MET A 288 6.15 25.11 -12.55
C MET A 288 7.01 26.38 -12.61
N TYR A 289 6.52 27.50 -12.06
CA TYR A 289 7.31 28.73 -11.94
C TYR A 289 8.47 28.55 -10.98
N LEU A 290 8.22 28.01 -9.77
CA LEU A 290 9.26 27.69 -8.79
C LEU A 290 10.37 26.83 -9.41
N LEU A 291 10.00 25.72 -10.06
CA LEU A 291 10.96 24.82 -10.69
C LEU A 291 11.77 25.50 -11.79
N ASN A 292 11.16 26.38 -12.60
CA ASN A 292 11.86 27.15 -13.62
C ASN A 292 12.84 28.19 -13.04
N CYS A 293 12.56 28.71 -11.85
CA CYS A 293 13.50 29.56 -11.11
C CYS A 293 14.66 28.73 -10.51
N SER A 294 14.37 27.51 -10.05
CA SER A 294 15.28 26.67 -9.25
C SER A 294 16.24 25.76 -10.02
N PHE A 295 15.91 25.34 -11.24
CA PHE A 295 16.75 24.47 -12.08
C PHE A 295 17.22 25.21 -13.32
N ASP A 296 18.25 24.78 -14.04
CA ASP A 296 18.61 25.45 -15.30
C ASP A 296 17.69 25.05 -16.46
N GLN A 297 17.30 23.77 -16.51
CA GLN A 297 16.42 23.24 -17.56
C GLN A 297 15.21 22.56 -16.95
N VAL A 298 14.03 22.87 -17.48
CA VAL A 298 12.76 22.25 -17.09
C VAL A 298 12.01 21.81 -18.34
N HIS A 299 11.61 20.56 -18.35
CA HIS A 299 10.86 19.93 -19.44
C HIS A 299 9.58 19.30 -18.90
N VAL A 300 8.54 19.23 -19.72
CA VAL A 300 7.35 18.43 -19.48
C VAL A 300 7.33 17.35 -20.54
N PHE A 301 7.26 16.10 -20.12
CA PHE A 301 7.39 14.94 -20.97
C PHE A 301 6.24 13.97 -20.74
N LYS A 302 5.62 13.48 -21.82
CA LYS A 302 4.65 12.38 -21.75
C LYS A 302 5.26 11.13 -22.39
N PRO A 303 5.81 10.19 -21.60
CA PRO A 303 6.34 8.93 -22.13
C PRO A 303 5.30 8.21 -22.97
N ALA A 304 5.71 7.57 -24.06
CA ALA A 304 4.82 6.82 -24.94
C ALA A 304 4.15 5.65 -24.21
N THR A 305 4.82 5.09 -23.20
CA THR A 305 4.28 4.02 -22.37
C THR A 305 3.37 4.52 -21.24
N SER A 306 3.19 5.84 -21.06
CA SER A 306 2.07 6.38 -20.26
C SER A 306 0.74 6.23 -21.02
N LYS A 307 -0.39 6.08 -20.31
CA LYS A 307 -1.70 5.92 -20.98
C LYS A 307 -2.02 7.21 -21.73
N ALA A 308 -2.10 7.15 -23.05
CA ALA A 308 -2.19 8.37 -23.87
C ALA A 308 -3.42 9.25 -23.56
N GLY A 309 -4.56 8.65 -23.14
CA GLY A 309 -5.78 9.39 -22.79
C GLY A 309 -5.83 9.94 -21.34
N ASN A 310 -4.86 9.63 -20.48
CA ASN A 310 -4.80 10.20 -19.14
C ASN A 310 -4.07 11.56 -19.13
N SER A 311 -4.24 12.30 -18.03
CA SER A 311 -3.60 13.61 -17.86
C SER A 311 -2.17 13.52 -17.35
N GLU A 312 -1.64 12.32 -17.09
CA GLU A 312 -0.31 12.14 -16.51
C GLU A 312 0.80 12.59 -17.46
N VAL A 313 1.71 13.40 -16.93
CA VAL A 313 2.96 13.87 -17.54
C VAL A 313 4.07 13.86 -16.48
N TYR A 314 5.32 14.00 -16.91
CA TYR A 314 6.47 14.08 -16.02
C TYR A 314 7.20 15.39 -16.24
N VAL A 315 7.40 16.15 -15.17
CA VAL A 315 8.27 17.32 -15.15
C VAL A 315 9.70 16.83 -14.89
N VAL A 316 10.59 17.10 -15.84
CA VAL A 316 12.01 16.72 -15.76
C VAL A 316 12.83 17.99 -15.57
N CYS A 317 13.43 18.11 -14.40
CA CYS A 317 14.24 19.24 -13.98
C CYS A 317 15.71 18.83 -13.92
N LEU A 318 16.59 19.57 -14.60
CA LEU A 318 18.01 19.27 -14.70
C LEU A 318 18.85 20.43 -14.20
N GLN A 319 20.01 20.12 -13.62
CA GLN A 319 20.97 21.08 -13.10
C GLN A 319 20.34 21.99 -12.05
N TYR A 320 20.07 21.42 -10.87
CA TYR A 320 19.58 22.19 -9.73
C TYR A 320 20.56 23.29 -9.35
N LYS A 321 20.06 24.52 -9.19
CA LYS A 321 20.91 25.67 -8.82
C LYS A 321 21.34 25.67 -7.35
N GLY A 322 20.89 24.69 -6.56
CA GLY A 322 21.22 24.52 -5.15
C GLY A 322 20.27 25.25 -4.19
N ARG A 323 20.33 24.85 -2.91
CA ARG A 323 19.48 25.38 -1.82
C ARG A 323 19.58 26.90 -1.67
N GLU A 324 20.75 27.48 -1.96
CA GLU A 324 20.97 28.92 -1.94
C GLU A 324 20.06 29.70 -2.90
N ALA A 325 19.75 29.11 -4.07
CA ALA A 325 18.90 29.76 -5.07
C ALA A 325 17.45 29.93 -4.59
N ILE A 326 17.01 29.11 -3.62
CA ILE A 326 15.65 29.18 -3.05
C ILE A 326 15.64 29.70 -1.61
N HIS A 327 16.81 29.94 -1.01
CA HIS A 327 16.95 30.38 0.37
C HIS A 327 16.03 31.57 0.73
N PRO A 328 15.80 32.59 -0.13
CA PRO A 328 14.90 33.70 0.19
C PRO A 328 13.48 33.27 0.54
N VAL A 329 12.95 32.24 -0.13
CA VAL A 329 11.56 31.78 0.03
C VAL A 329 11.42 30.52 0.88
N LEU A 330 12.52 29.80 1.13
CA LEU A 330 12.54 28.48 1.75
C LEU A 330 11.85 28.45 3.13
N SER A 331 12.13 29.42 4.00
CA SER A 331 11.53 29.46 5.34
C SER A 331 10.00 29.56 5.29
N LYS A 332 9.47 30.39 4.40
CA LYS A 332 8.02 30.50 4.18
C LYS A 332 7.45 29.26 3.52
N MET A 333 8.17 28.61 2.62
CA MET A 333 7.72 27.34 2.04
C MET A 333 7.59 26.25 3.11
N VAL A 334 8.59 26.13 3.98
CA VAL A 334 8.60 25.16 5.10
C VAL A 334 7.50 25.48 6.12
N LEU A 335 7.26 26.77 6.42
CA LEU A 335 6.16 27.18 7.31
C LEU A 335 4.78 26.82 6.76
N ASN A 336 4.62 26.75 5.44
CA ASN A 336 3.38 26.33 4.77
C ASN A 336 3.47 24.87 4.28
N PHE A 337 4.36 24.05 4.85
CA PHE A 337 4.49 22.63 4.46
C PHE A 337 3.33 21.79 5.00
N GLY A 338 2.77 20.95 4.13
CA GLY A 338 1.71 19.99 4.45
C GLY A 338 0.38 20.28 3.76
N ILE A 339 -0.69 19.71 4.31
CA ILE A 339 -2.01 19.65 3.67
C ILE A 339 -2.66 21.06 3.52
N GLU A 340 -2.41 21.95 4.48
CA GLU A 340 -3.03 23.28 4.54
C GLU A 340 -2.49 24.29 3.51
N MET A 341 -1.38 23.93 2.83
CA MET A 341 -0.79 24.70 1.74
C MET A 341 -1.80 25.13 0.68
N THR A 342 -2.80 24.28 0.39
CA THR A 342 -3.76 24.44 -0.71
C THR A 342 -4.66 25.68 -0.60
N ARG A 343 -4.65 26.37 0.55
CA ARG A 343 -5.46 27.58 0.74
C ARG A 343 -4.83 28.82 0.11
N LYS A 344 -3.51 28.93 0.14
CA LYS A 344 -2.78 30.14 -0.27
C LYS A 344 -1.89 29.87 -1.46
N ALA A 345 -1.92 30.77 -2.44
CA ALA A 345 -1.02 30.70 -3.58
C ALA A 345 0.43 30.96 -3.14
N LEU A 346 1.35 30.10 -3.57
CA LEU A 346 2.78 30.32 -3.36
C LEU A 346 3.21 31.68 -3.92
N PHE A 347 2.92 31.93 -5.19
CA PHE A 347 3.08 33.21 -5.86
C PHE A 347 1.70 33.72 -6.30
N PRO A 348 1.30 34.94 -5.90
CA PRO A 348 0.16 35.61 -6.50
C PRO A 348 0.34 35.78 -8.02
N HIS A 349 -0.76 35.84 -8.77
CA HIS A 349 -0.70 35.95 -10.23
C HIS A 349 0.15 37.14 -10.72
N HIS A 350 0.06 38.29 -10.05
CA HIS A 350 0.73 39.52 -10.47
C HIS A 350 2.26 39.51 -10.33
N VAL A 351 2.83 38.56 -9.58
CA VAL A 351 4.29 38.42 -9.46
C VAL A 351 4.86 37.36 -10.41
N ILE A 352 4.00 36.64 -11.14
CA ILE A 352 4.43 35.66 -12.15
C ILE A 352 4.55 36.40 -13.50
N PRO A 353 5.73 36.40 -14.15
CA PRO A 353 5.92 37.10 -15.42
C PRO A 353 4.99 36.60 -16.53
N GLU A 354 4.44 37.53 -17.34
CA GLU A 354 3.62 37.20 -18.51
C GLU A 354 4.36 36.31 -19.52
N SER A 355 5.67 36.52 -19.66
CA SER A 355 6.53 35.70 -20.53
C SER A 355 6.56 34.23 -20.10
N PHE A 356 6.53 33.97 -18.80
CA PHE A 356 6.38 32.61 -18.26
C PHE A 356 4.98 32.07 -18.51
N LEU A 357 3.93 32.83 -18.15
CA LEU A 357 2.54 32.40 -18.30
C LEU A 357 2.22 32.01 -19.74
N LYS A 358 2.70 32.78 -20.72
CA LYS A 358 2.52 32.45 -22.14
C LYS A 358 3.20 31.14 -22.53
N ARG A 359 4.45 30.92 -22.11
CA ARG A 359 5.15 29.65 -22.36
C ARG A 359 4.47 28.47 -21.65
N HIS A 360 3.92 28.71 -20.47
CA HIS A 360 3.17 27.72 -19.73
C HIS A 360 1.85 27.37 -20.43
N GLU A 361 1.11 28.35 -20.93
CA GLU A 361 -0.10 28.14 -21.73
C GLU A 361 0.19 27.31 -23.00
N GLU A 362 1.28 27.61 -23.71
CA GLU A 362 1.73 26.83 -24.87
C GLU A 362 2.03 25.36 -24.51
N CYS A 363 2.66 25.12 -23.35
CA CYS A 363 2.87 23.77 -22.81
C CYS A 363 1.54 23.06 -22.54
N CYS A 364 0.63 23.74 -21.85
CA CYS A 364 -0.68 23.22 -21.50
C CYS A 364 -1.51 22.87 -22.74
N ALA A 365 -1.56 23.78 -23.73
CA ALA A 365 -2.24 23.57 -25.00
C ALA A 365 -1.65 22.40 -25.79
N PHE A 366 -0.32 22.23 -25.78
CA PHE A 366 0.37 21.13 -26.45
C PHE A 366 -0.10 19.76 -25.93
N PHE A 367 -0.08 19.53 -24.62
CA PHE A 367 -0.51 18.25 -24.05
C PHE A 367 -2.03 18.07 -24.07
N HIS A 368 -2.79 19.16 -23.90
CA HIS A 368 -4.24 19.17 -24.04
C HIS A 368 -4.68 18.63 -25.41
N LYS A 369 -4.05 19.11 -26.50
CA LYS A 369 -4.34 18.64 -27.87
C LYS A 369 -4.20 17.12 -28.00
N TYR A 370 -3.05 16.57 -27.62
CA TYR A 370 -2.82 15.12 -27.72
C TYR A 370 -3.79 14.30 -26.87
N GLN A 371 -4.15 14.80 -25.69
CA GLN A 371 -5.08 14.11 -24.81
C GLN A 371 -6.49 14.08 -25.42
N LEU A 372 -6.98 15.24 -25.92
CA LEU A 372 -8.28 15.34 -26.58
C LEU A 372 -8.37 14.42 -27.80
N GLU A 373 -7.38 14.48 -28.69
CA GLU A 373 -7.32 13.63 -29.89
C GLU A 373 -7.39 12.15 -29.51
N THR A 374 -6.65 11.75 -28.47
CA THR A 374 -6.64 10.36 -28.00
C THR A 374 -7.99 9.93 -27.40
N ILE A 375 -8.62 10.75 -26.56
CA ILE A 375 -9.91 10.39 -25.95
C ILE A 375 -10.98 10.31 -27.03
N SER A 376 -11.07 11.30 -27.91
CA SER A 376 -12.04 11.35 -28.99
C SER A 376 -11.89 10.17 -29.95
N GLU A 377 -10.66 9.82 -30.34
CA GLU A 377 -10.42 8.65 -31.20
C GLU A 377 -10.81 7.35 -30.50
N ASN A 378 -10.53 7.21 -29.19
CA ASN A 378 -10.96 6.03 -28.44
C ASN A 378 -12.48 5.92 -28.34
N ILE A 379 -13.19 7.04 -28.17
CA ILE A 379 -14.67 7.05 -28.16
C ILE A 379 -15.19 6.59 -29.52
N ARG A 380 -14.69 7.18 -30.62
CA ARG A 380 -15.06 6.81 -31.99
C ARG A 380 -14.84 5.31 -32.26
N LEU A 381 -13.66 4.81 -31.92
CA LEU A 381 -13.30 3.40 -32.10
C LEU A 381 -14.11 2.47 -31.19
N PHE A 382 -14.55 2.94 -30.01
CA PHE A 382 -15.38 2.13 -29.11
C PHE A 382 -16.77 1.91 -29.70
N GLU A 383 -17.30 2.89 -30.41
CA GLU A 383 -18.62 2.81 -31.08
C GLU A 383 -18.56 1.93 -32.33
N CYS A 384 -17.50 2.05 -33.13
CA CYS A 384 -17.33 1.25 -34.34
C CYS A 384 -15.84 1.07 -34.66
N MET A 385 -15.33 -0.17 -34.51
CA MET A 385 -13.98 -0.55 -34.93
C MET A 385 -14.01 -1.68 -35.96
N GLY A 386 -13.64 -1.38 -37.19
CA GLY A 386 -13.56 -2.34 -38.28
C GLY A 386 -12.32 -3.25 -38.23
N LYS A 387 -12.31 -4.32 -39.02
CA LYS A 387 -11.15 -5.23 -39.14
C LYS A 387 -9.90 -4.54 -39.69
N GLU A 388 -10.08 -3.56 -40.59
CA GLU A 388 -8.98 -2.78 -41.17
C GLU A 388 -8.31 -1.90 -40.10
N GLU A 389 -9.09 -1.21 -39.29
CA GLU A 389 -8.59 -0.40 -38.16
C GLU A 389 -7.87 -1.27 -37.13
N GLN A 390 -8.44 -2.44 -36.78
CA GLN A 390 -7.77 -3.43 -35.93
C GLN A 390 -6.41 -3.85 -36.49
N THR A 391 -6.33 -4.06 -37.80
CA THR A 391 -5.08 -4.44 -38.47
C THR A 391 -4.07 -3.29 -38.44
N LYS A 392 -4.49 -2.06 -38.73
CA LYS A 392 -3.66 -0.85 -38.65
C LYS A 392 -3.13 -0.62 -37.23
N LEU A 393 -4.00 -0.72 -36.22
CA LEU A 393 -3.62 -0.59 -34.80
C LEU A 393 -2.63 -1.67 -34.38
N ASN A 394 -2.82 -2.92 -34.80
CA ASN A 394 -1.86 -3.97 -34.51
C ASN A 394 -0.49 -3.70 -35.13
N ASN A 395 -0.47 -3.21 -36.38
CA ASN A 395 0.76 -2.83 -37.07
C ASN A 395 1.49 -1.70 -36.32
N LEU A 396 0.78 -0.65 -35.91
CA LEU A 396 1.32 0.43 -35.06
C LEU A 396 1.88 -0.12 -33.75
N ARG A 397 1.17 -1.03 -33.09
CA ARG A 397 1.60 -1.62 -31.82
C ARG A 397 2.86 -2.47 -31.95
N ASP A 398 3.01 -3.20 -33.05
CA ASP A 398 4.23 -3.97 -33.33
C ASP A 398 5.41 -3.05 -33.69
N CYS A 399 5.15 -1.99 -34.47
CA CYS A 399 6.14 -0.94 -34.75
C CYS A 399 6.60 -0.23 -33.48
N ALA A 400 5.68 0.12 -32.57
CA ALA A 400 6.01 0.75 -31.29
C ALA A 400 6.96 -0.10 -30.44
N VAL A 401 6.80 -1.42 -30.43
CA VAL A 401 7.73 -2.33 -29.74
C VAL A 401 9.12 -2.27 -30.35
N GLN A 402 9.23 -2.37 -31.68
CA GLN A 402 10.53 -2.34 -32.35
C GLN A 402 11.23 -1.00 -32.16
N TYR A 403 10.48 0.09 -32.35
CA TYR A 403 10.98 1.44 -32.18
C TYR A 403 11.47 1.67 -30.73
N PHE A 404 10.70 1.23 -29.72
CA PHE A 404 11.10 1.33 -28.32
C PHE A 404 12.42 0.59 -28.03
N MET A 405 12.52 -0.68 -28.47
CA MET A 405 13.70 -1.51 -28.24
C MET A 405 14.94 -0.94 -28.94
N GLN A 406 14.78 -0.41 -30.15
CA GLN A 406 15.87 0.17 -30.93
C GLN A 406 16.29 1.55 -30.42
N LYS A 407 15.33 2.47 -30.17
CA LYS A 407 15.60 3.84 -29.70
C LYS A 407 16.33 3.84 -28.37
N PHE A 408 15.93 2.97 -27.45
CA PHE A 408 16.48 2.93 -26.09
C PHE A 408 17.53 1.83 -25.89
N GLN A 409 17.87 1.08 -26.96
CA GLN A 409 18.92 0.05 -26.95
C GLN A 409 18.83 -0.93 -25.76
N LEU A 410 17.62 -1.35 -25.41
CA LEU A 410 17.36 -2.16 -24.22
C LEU A 410 18.05 -3.52 -24.30
N LYS A 411 18.88 -3.81 -23.30
CA LYS A 411 19.62 -5.08 -23.19
C LYS A 411 19.03 -5.97 -22.10
N PRO A 412 18.99 -7.30 -22.30
CA PRO A 412 18.60 -8.24 -21.27
C PRO A 412 19.46 -8.12 -20.01
N LEU A 413 18.82 -8.17 -18.84
CA LEU A 413 19.50 -8.14 -17.55
C LEU A 413 19.50 -9.53 -16.91
N SER A 414 20.68 -10.00 -16.53
CA SER A 414 20.83 -11.23 -15.75
C SER A 414 20.19 -11.06 -14.37
N ARG A 415 19.54 -12.12 -13.86
CA ARG A 415 18.96 -12.14 -12.51
C ARG A 415 19.98 -11.87 -11.39
N ASN A 416 21.28 -12.11 -11.65
CA ASN A 416 22.33 -11.79 -10.69
C ASN A 416 22.49 -10.27 -10.46
N ASN A 417 22.00 -9.46 -11.40
CA ASN A 417 22.03 -8.00 -11.34
C ASN A 417 20.68 -7.40 -10.89
N TRP A 418 19.68 -8.21 -10.58
CA TRP A 418 18.44 -7.73 -9.95
C TRP A 418 18.74 -7.27 -8.52
N LEU A 419 17.94 -6.34 -8.02
CA LEU A 419 17.98 -5.90 -6.63
C LEU A 419 17.55 -7.06 -5.72
N VAL A 420 16.48 -7.78 -6.11
CA VAL A 420 15.93 -8.92 -5.37
C VAL A 420 16.29 -10.22 -6.06
N LYS A 421 17.24 -10.97 -5.49
CA LYS A 421 17.70 -12.25 -6.04
C LYS A 421 16.66 -13.37 -5.92
N LYS A 422 15.86 -13.37 -4.85
CA LYS A 422 14.77 -14.32 -4.58
C LYS A 422 13.64 -13.61 -3.86
N TYR A 423 12.43 -13.64 -4.43
CA TYR A 423 11.23 -13.19 -3.72
C TYR A 423 10.86 -14.24 -2.67
N ASN A 424 11.32 -14.02 -1.44
CA ASN A 424 11.07 -14.94 -0.32
C ASN A 424 10.17 -14.33 0.76
N ILE A 425 9.82 -13.04 0.62
CA ILE A 425 9.18 -12.21 1.66
C ILE A 425 8.20 -11.25 0.97
N GLY A 426 7.05 -10.98 1.60
CA GLY A 426 6.10 -9.92 1.23
C GLY A 426 4.65 -10.39 1.14
N CYS A 427 3.70 -9.55 1.57
CA CYS A 427 2.27 -9.90 1.58
C CYS A 427 1.72 -10.12 0.16
N SER A 428 2.24 -9.37 -0.81
CA SER A 428 1.89 -9.46 -2.23
C SER A 428 2.33 -10.77 -2.92
N THR A 429 3.16 -11.58 -2.25
CA THR A 429 3.56 -12.90 -2.76
C THR A 429 2.53 -13.99 -2.49
N ASN A 430 1.53 -13.74 -1.64
CA ASN A 430 0.47 -14.70 -1.33
C ASN A 430 -0.54 -14.82 -2.48
N THR A 431 -0.30 -15.76 -3.39
CA THR A 431 -1.15 -15.97 -4.59
C THR A 431 -2.55 -16.47 -4.27
N LYS A 432 -2.80 -17.04 -3.09
CA LYS A 432 -4.14 -17.53 -2.70
C LYS A 432 -5.16 -16.39 -2.63
N TRP A 433 -4.71 -15.20 -2.23
CA TRP A 433 -5.61 -14.09 -1.89
C TRP A 433 -5.40 -12.83 -2.74
N PHE A 434 -4.17 -12.55 -3.22
CA PHE A 434 -3.91 -11.37 -4.08
C PHE A 434 -4.52 -11.45 -5.50
N GLY A 435 -5.12 -12.60 -5.87
CA GLY A 435 -5.73 -12.85 -7.19
C GLY A 435 -7.20 -12.40 -7.32
N GLN A 436 -7.89 -12.14 -6.21
CA GLN A 436 -9.30 -11.74 -6.19
C GLN A 436 -9.46 -10.23 -5.94
N ARG A 437 -8.85 -9.39 -6.78
CA ARG A 437 -9.29 -7.98 -6.80
C ARG A 437 -10.70 -7.95 -7.39
N ASN A 438 -11.67 -7.53 -6.59
CA ASN A 438 -13.04 -7.32 -7.02
C ASN A 438 -13.04 -6.38 -8.24
N ARG A 439 -13.36 -6.96 -9.40
CA ARG A 439 -13.68 -6.21 -10.61
C ARG A 439 -15.01 -5.52 -10.34
N TYR A 440 -14.97 -4.25 -9.96
CA TYR A 440 -16.17 -3.43 -9.89
C TYR A 440 -16.68 -3.20 -11.31
N PHE A 441 -17.58 -4.08 -11.77
CA PHE A 441 -18.16 -4.11 -13.11
C PHE A 441 -19.17 -2.98 -13.38
N LYS A 442 -18.88 -1.74 -12.98
CA LYS A 442 -19.85 -0.63 -12.97
C LYS A 442 -19.34 0.65 -13.61
N THR A 443 -20.25 1.44 -14.18
CA THR A 443 -19.95 2.77 -14.75
C THR A 443 -19.62 3.78 -13.66
N TYR A 444 -19.09 4.96 -14.01
CA TYR A 444 -18.85 6.02 -13.03
C TYR A 444 -20.16 6.47 -12.36
N ASN A 445 -21.22 6.66 -13.15
CA ASN A 445 -22.53 7.04 -12.66
C ASN A 445 -23.15 5.98 -11.74
N GLU A 446 -23.01 4.69 -12.08
CA GLU A 446 -23.45 3.60 -11.20
C GLU A 446 -22.68 3.57 -9.88
N ARG A 447 -21.36 3.79 -9.89
CA ARG A 447 -20.56 3.88 -8.65
C ARG A 447 -21.01 5.05 -7.80
N LYS A 448 -21.27 6.22 -8.40
CA LYS A 448 -21.81 7.40 -7.69
C LYS A 448 -23.16 7.11 -7.05
N ILE A 449 -24.06 6.41 -7.75
CA ILE A 449 -25.34 5.98 -7.18
C ILE A 449 -25.13 5.03 -5.99
N LEU A 450 -24.17 4.09 -6.06
CA LEU A 450 -23.86 3.21 -4.92
C LEU A 450 -23.26 3.95 -3.72
N GLU A 451 -22.41 4.94 -3.97
CA GLU A 451 -21.87 5.82 -2.92
C GLU A 451 -22.99 6.54 -2.17
N THR A 452 -24.12 6.84 -2.84
CA THR A 452 -25.30 7.46 -2.22
C THR A 452 -26.24 6.49 -1.49
N LEU A 453 -26.02 5.17 -1.58
CA LEU A 453 -26.88 4.21 -0.88
C LEU A 453 -26.70 4.31 0.64
N SER A 454 -27.83 4.28 1.35
CA SER A 454 -27.82 4.17 2.81
C SER A 454 -27.23 2.83 3.25
N TRP A 455 -26.78 2.77 4.51
CA TRP A 455 -26.32 1.51 5.13
C TRP A 455 -27.38 0.40 5.01
N LYS A 456 -28.64 0.72 5.33
CA LYS A 456 -29.78 -0.22 5.25
C LYS A 456 -29.99 -0.74 3.82
N ASP A 457 -29.88 0.12 2.82
CA ASP A 457 -30.00 -0.30 1.41
C ASP A 457 -28.86 -1.22 0.98
N LYS A 458 -27.62 -0.97 1.44
CA LYS A 458 -26.46 -1.83 1.16
C LYS A 458 -26.66 -3.23 1.76
N VAL A 459 -27.13 -3.31 3.00
CA VAL A 459 -27.44 -4.57 3.70
C VAL A 459 -28.57 -5.33 2.98
N ALA A 460 -29.67 -4.64 2.65
CA ALA A 460 -30.84 -5.22 2.00
C ALA A 460 -30.53 -5.73 0.57
N LYS A 461 -29.68 -5.01 -0.17
CA LYS A 461 -29.22 -5.43 -1.51
C LYS A 461 -28.13 -6.50 -1.49
N GLY A 462 -27.73 -6.97 -0.30
CA GLY A 462 -26.77 -8.05 -0.13
C GLY A 462 -25.33 -7.70 -0.51
N TYR A 463 -24.94 -6.43 -0.35
CA TYR A 463 -23.63 -5.93 -0.79
C TYR A 463 -22.44 -6.66 -0.13
N PHE A 464 -22.64 -7.19 1.08
CA PHE A 464 -21.62 -7.86 1.88
C PHE A 464 -21.73 -9.40 1.86
N ASN A 465 -22.70 -9.97 1.13
CA ASN A 465 -23.07 -11.39 1.25
C ASN A 465 -21.95 -12.34 0.84
N SER A 466 -21.17 -11.98 -0.18
CA SER A 466 -20.04 -12.82 -0.63
C SER A 466 -19.11 -13.15 0.54
N TRP A 467 -18.78 -12.18 1.39
CA TRP A 467 -17.93 -12.41 2.55
C TRP A 467 -18.71 -12.91 3.78
N ALA A 468 -19.90 -12.35 4.02
CA ALA A 468 -20.71 -12.66 5.19
C ALA A 468 -21.27 -14.09 5.17
N GLU A 469 -21.48 -14.71 4.01
CA GLU A 469 -22.08 -16.05 3.92
C GLU A 469 -21.03 -17.15 3.74
N GLU A 470 -19.81 -16.81 3.29
CA GLU A 470 -18.70 -17.75 3.10
C GLU A 470 -18.30 -18.51 4.38
N HIS A 471 -18.39 -17.87 5.56
CA HIS A 471 -18.02 -18.51 6.83
C HIS A 471 -18.94 -19.69 7.21
N ALA A 472 -20.14 -19.77 6.63
CA ALA A 472 -21.12 -20.83 6.93
C ALA A 472 -20.85 -22.13 6.12
N VAL A 473 -20.07 -22.04 5.05
CA VAL A 473 -19.80 -23.16 4.13
C VAL A 473 -18.56 -23.96 4.55
N TYR A 474 -17.71 -23.43 5.43
CA TYR A 474 -16.44 -24.03 5.79
C TYR A 474 -16.02 -23.65 7.23
N HIS A 475 -15.52 -24.61 8.01
CA HIS A 475 -14.90 -24.34 9.31
C HIS A 475 -13.50 -23.77 9.12
N PRO A 476 -13.29 -22.45 9.26
CA PRO A 476 -11.97 -21.87 9.03
C PRO A 476 -11.14 -22.13 10.30
N GLY A 477 -10.18 -23.05 10.22
CA GLY A 477 -9.34 -23.48 11.35
C GLY A 477 -8.90 -24.93 11.27
N GLN A 478 -9.77 -25.84 10.81
CA GLN A 478 -9.47 -27.29 10.76
C GLN A 478 -8.27 -27.66 9.88
N ASN A 479 -7.92 -26.82 8.90
CA ASN A 479 -6.84 -27.06 7.95
C ASN A 479 -5.68 -26.04 8.04
N SER A 480 -5.72 -25.10 8.98
CA SER A 480 -4.66 -24.08 9.15
C SER A 480 -3.84 -24.39 10.39
N LEU A 481 -2.77 -25.17 10.22
CA LEU A 481 -1.86 -25.58 11.27
C LEU A 481 -0.54 -24.84 11.14
N LEU A 482 -0.16 -24.09 12.18
CA LEU A 482 1.15 -23.45 12.29
C LEU A 482 2.09 -24.37 13.07
N GLU A 483 2.97 -25.07 12.36
CA GLU A 483 3.99 -25.90 13.00
C GLU A 483 5.05 -25.05 13.71
N GLY A 484 5.41 -25.53 14.90
CA GLY A 484 6.46 -24.97 15.72
C GLY A 484 7.82 -25.13 15.08
N THR A 485 8.70 -24.18 15.35
CA THR A 485 10.08 -24.22 14.86
C THR A 485 11.06 -24.13 16.02
N ALA A 486 11.97 -25.10 16.11
CA ALA A 486 13.16 -25.00 16.94
C ALA A 486 14.14 -24.02 16.29
N SER A 487 13.84 -22.73 16.38
CA SER A 487 14.71 -21.66 15.88
C SER A 487 15.25 -20.89 17.08
N ASP A 488 16.55 -20.62 17.08
CA ASP A 488 17.12 -19.67 18.04
C ASP A 488 16.53 -18.28 17.73
N LEU A 489 15.75 -17.77 18.67
CA LEU A 489 15.17 -16.42 18.60
C LEU A 489 16.26 -15.42 18.99
N GLU A 490 16.95 -14.85 17.99
CA GLU A 490 17.98 -13.83 18.18
C GLU A 490 17.37 -12.45 18.47
N CYS A 491 16.66 -12.31 19.59
CA CYS A 491 15.96 -11.07 19.96
C CYS A 491 16.89 -9.88 20.26
N ASP A 492 18.18 -10.14 20.50
CA ASP A 492 19.19 -9.10 20.76
C ASP A 492 19.39 -8.13 19.58
N PHE A 493 19.00 -8.53 18.36
CA PHE A 493 19.04 -7.69 17.16
C PHE A 493 17.69 -7.05 16.82
N TRP A 494 16.66 -7.24 17.66
CA TRP A 494 15.34 -6.67 17.40
C TRP A 494 15.25 -5.25 17.94
N HIS A 495 14.57 -4.40 17.19
CA HIS A 495 14.30 -3.02 17.57
C HIS A 495 12.80 -2.84 17.80
N ILE A 496 12.47 -2.18 18.91
CA ILE A 496 11.11 -1.77 19.23
C ILE A 496 10.82 -0.49 18.46
N ILE A 497 9.72 -0.47 17.73
CA ILE A 497 9.18 0.71 17.05
C ILE A 497 8.00 1.20 17.87
N GLU A 498 8.16 2.38 18.43
CA GLU A 498 7.11 3.13 19.13
C GLU A 498 6.39 4.07 18.17
N GLY A 499 5.17 4.44 18.50
CA GLY A 499 4.43 5.43 17.73
C GLY A 499 3.20 5.95 18.45
N LYS A 500 2.52 6.89 17.80
CA LYS A 500 1.25 7.44 18.29
C LYS A 500 0.21 6.31 18.38
N LYS A 501 -0.69 6.41 19.37
CA LYS A 501 -1.84 5.51 19.47
C LYS A 501 -2.59 5.46 18.14
N LEU A 502 -2.91 4.25 17.68
CA LEU A 502 -3.66 4.07 16.44
C LEU A 502 -5.05 4.71 16.57
N PRO A 503 -5.53 5.50 15.60
CA PRO A 503 -6.89 6.02 15.62
C PRO A 503 -7.91 4.93 15.26
N LYS A 504 -7.54 4.05 14.32
CA LYS A 504 -8.24 2.82 13.91
C LYS A 504 -7.30 1.97 13.07
N VAL A 505 -7.56 0.67 12.99
CA VAL A 505 -6.85 -0.26 12.09
C VAL A 505 -7.55 -0.24 10.74
N LYS A 506 -6.97 0.47 9.78
CA LYS A 506 -7.49 0.62 8.41
C LYS A 506 -6.93 -0.44 7.45
N CYS A 507 -5.69 -0.85 7.67
CA CYS A 507 -5.02 -1.87 6.87
C CYS A 507 -4.27 -2.87 7.76
N SER A 508 -3.95 -4.02 7.17
CA SER A 508 -3.10 -5.02 7.79
C SER A 508 -2.41 -5.84 6.69
N PRO A 509 -1.09 -6.12 6.79
CA PRO A 509 -0.42 -7.05 5.89
C PRO A 509 -0.84 -8.52 6.13
N PHE A 510 -1.63 -8.77 7.19
CA PHE A 510 -2.04 -10.08 7.67
C PHE A 510 -3.52 -10.38 7.40
N CYS A 511 -4.20 -9.57 6.58
CA CYS A 511 -5.62 -9.75 6.25
C CYS A 511 -5.93 -9.17 4.86
N ASP A 512 -7.01 -9.67 4.24
CA ASP A 512 -7.53 -9.08 3.02
C ASP A 512 -8.07 -7.67 3.27
N GLY A 513 -7.57 -6.71 2.50
CA GLY A 513 -7.91 -5.30 2.68
C GLY A 513 -9.38 -4.98 2.42
N GLU A 514 -10.06 -5.70 1.51
CA GLU A 514 -11.48 -5.48 1.22
C GLU A 514 -12.36 -6.10 2.32
N ILE A 515 -12.00 -7.28 2.83
CA ILE A 515 -12.71 -7.89 3.97
C ILE A 515 -12.59 -7.00 5.20
N LEU A 516 -11.39 -6.52 5.52
CA LEU A 516 -11.18 -5.62 6.66
C LEU A 516 -11.92 -4.30 6.48
N LYS A 517 -11.94 -3.72 5.27
CA LYS A 517 -12.70 -2.51 4.96
C LYS A 517 -14.20 -2.72 5.13
N ALA A 518 -14.74 -3.83 4.63
CA ALA A 518 -16.16 -4.18 4.79
C ALA A 518 -16.53 -4.36 6.27
N LEU A 519 -15.67 -5.03 7.05
CA LEU A 519 -15.86 -5.17 8.50
C LEU A 519 -15.84 -3.81 9.20
N ASN A 520 -14.87 -2.95 8.89
CA ASN A 520 -14.78 -1.62 9.48
C ASN A 520 -16.00 -0.75 9.14
N GLU A 521 -16.48 -0.80 7.89
CA GLU A 521 -17.73 -0.11 7.49
C GLU A 521 -18.92 -0.63 8.30
N ALA A 522 -19.04 -1.95 8.46
CA ALA A 522 -20.11 -2.57 9.23
C ALA A 522 -20.07 -2.16 10.71
N VAL A 523 -18.90 -2.22 11.34
CA VAL A 523 -18.69 -1.83 12.74
C VAL A 523 -19.00 -0.35 12.95
N GLU A 524 -18.54 0.54 12.07
CA GLU A 524 -18.77 1.98 12.15
C GLU A 524 -20.26 2.33 12.04
N LYS A 525 -21.00 1.68 11.14
CA LYS A 525 -22.42 1.94 10.92
C LYS A 525 -23.33 1.30 11.97
N SER A 526 -23.05 0.07 12.40
CA SER A 526 -23.85 -0.58 13.44
C SER A 526 -23.68 0.08 14.82
N LEU A 527 -22.47 0.58 15.14
CA LEU A 527 -22.20 1.30 16.39
C LEU A 527 -22.65 2.77 16.36
N GLY A 528 -22.66 3.39 15.18
CA GLY A 528 -23.06 4.80 15.00
C GLY A 528 -24.55 5.06 15.24
N GLU A 529 -25.44 4.11 14.97
CA GLU A 529 -26.88 4.23 15.29
C GLU A 529 -27.16 4.05 16.80
N THR A 530 -26.24 3.43 17.57
CA THR A 530 -26.43 3.12 19.00
C THR A 530 -26.00 4.24 19.96
N LEU A 531 -25.36 5.32 19.50
CA LEU A 531 -24.99 6.46 20.35
C LEU A 531 -26.17 7.31 20.84
N ASN A 532 -27.42 6.98 20.43
CA ASN A 532 -28.63 7.62 20.92
C ASN A 532 -29.36 6.84 22.05
N LEU A 533 -28.87 5.68 22.48
CA LEU A 533 -29.43 4.98 23.66
C LEU A 533 -28.32 4.45 24.57
N ASP A 534 -28.40 4.84 25.84
CA ASP A 534 -27.55 4.40 26.96
C ASP A 534 -27.09 2.93 26.85
N SER A 535 -25.78 2.75 26.99
CA SER A 535 -25.03 1.47 26.94
C SER A 535 -25.33 0.48 28.08
N LYS A 536 -26.52 0.55 28.70
CA LYS A 536 -26.95 -0.35 29.79
C LYS A 536 -28.04 -1.36 29.42
N PHE A 537 -28.52 -1.39 28.18
CA PHE A 537 -29.49 -2.39 27.75
C PHE A 537 -29.13 -2.97 26.37
N ARG A 538 -28.28 -4.01 26.35
CA ARG A 538 -28.42 -5.03 25.30
C ARG A 538 -29.39 -6.10 25.83
N PRO A 539 -30.58 -6.28 25.25
CA PRO A 539 -31.43 -7.42 25.60
C PRO A 539 -30.71 -8.71 25.19
N LYS A 540 -30.89 -9.77 25.98
CA LYS A 540 -30.54 -11.15 25.60
C LYS A 540 -31.38 -11.57 24.38
N GLN A 541 -30.96 -11.23 23.17
CA GLN A 541 -31.58 -11.75 21.96
C GLN A 541 -30.79 -12.97 21.48
N GLN A 542 -31.46 -14.13 21.51
CA GLN A 542 -30.99 -15.35 20.85
C GLN A 542 -31.06 -15.12 19.34
N TYR A 543 -29.92 -14.83 18.72
CA TYR A 543 -29.79 -14.80 17.27
C TYR A 543 -30.03 -16.21 16.72
N TYR A 544 -31.04 -16.37 15.86
CA TYR A 544 -31.29 -17.64 15.16
C TYR A 544 -30.35 -17.74 13.96
N CYS A 545 -29.06 -17.96 14.21
CA CYS A 545 -28.09 -18.24 13.16
C CYS A 545 -28.13 -19.74 12.81
N SER A 546 -28.18 -20.08 11.51
CA SER A 546 -28.06 -21.44 10.99
C SER A 546 -26.62 -21.98 11.03
N CYS A 547 -25.67 -21.15 11.49
CA CYS A 547 -24.28 -21.53 11.70
C CYS A 547 -24.13 -22.55 12.84
N HIS A 548 -23.16 -23.46 12.72
CA HIS A 548 -22.81 -24.38 13.79
C HIS A 548 -22.43 -23.60 15.06
N ILE A 549 -23.19 -23.79 16.14
CA ILE A 549 -22.85 -23.24 17.46
C ILE A 549 -21.65 -24.04 17.98
N PHE A 550 -20.48 -23.41 18.02
CA PHE A 550 -19.31 -24.02 18.61
C PHE A 550 -19.41 -23.91 20.14
N SER A 551 -19.54 -25.05 20.83
CA SER A 551 -19.56 -25.14 22.29
C SER A 551 -18.14 -25.32 22.86
N GLU A 552 -17.97 -25.03 24.15
CA GLU A 552 -16.72 -25.36 24.87
C GLU A 552 -16.36 -26.86 24.71
N GLU A 553 -17.36 -27.73 24.67
CA GLU A 553 -17.19 -29.18 24.46
C GLU A 553 -16.51 -29.51 23.12
N LEU A 554 -16.84 -28.79 22.04
CA LEU A 554 -16.21 -28.97 20.72
C LEU A 554 -14.76 -28.45 20.70
N LEU A 555 -14.47 -27.33 21.40
CA LEU A 555 -13.10 -26.82 21.58
C LEU A 555 -12.20 -27.88 22.22
N PHE A 556 -12.64 -28.46 23.34
CA PHE A 556 -11.86 -29.47 24.06
C PHE A 556 -11.72 -30.77 23.26
N SER A 557 -12.75 -31.18 22.51
CA SER A 557 -12.68 -32.35 21.63
C SER A 557 -11.67 -32.18 20.48
N GLU A 558 -11.64 -30.99 19.86
CA GLU A 558 -10.66 -30.64 18.83
C GLU A 558 -9.23 -30.63 19.39
N LEU A 559 -9.02 -29.96 20.52
CA LEU A 559 -7.73 -29.94 21.21
C LEU A 559 -7.23 -31.35 21.58
N PHE A 560 -8.13 -32.19 22.09
CA PHE A 560 -7.81 -33.57 22.45
C PHE A 560 -7.39 -34.40 21.22
N SER A 561 -8.14 -34.28 20.13
CA SER A 561 -7.85 -34.96 18.87
C SER A 561 -6.48 -34.57 18.29
N LEU A 562 -6.15 -33.27 18.36
CA LEU A 562 -4.84 -32.75 17.95
C LEU A 562 -3.71 -33.28 18.84
N THR A 563 -3.93 -33.32 20.15
CA THR A 563 -2.94 -33.81 21.12
C THR A 563 -2.63 -35.30 20.88
N GLN A 564 -3.65 -36.13 20.65
CA GLN A 564 -3.48 -37.56 20.34
C GLN A 564 -2.69 -37.79 19.03
N CYS A 565 -3.06 -37.09 17.96
CA CYS A 565 -2.40 -37.20 16.65
C CYS A 565 -0.88 -36.89 16.73
N LEU A 566 -0.49 -36.00 17.64
CA LEU A 566 0.92 -35.63 17.84
C LEU A 566 1.69 -36.61 18.72
N GLN A 567 1.01 -37.31 19.64
CA GLN A 567 1.59 -38.39 20.44
C GLN A 567 1.88 -39.63 19.59
N ASP A 568 0.99 -40.01 18.66
CA ASP A 568 1.18 -41.17 17.77
C ASP A 568 2.40 -41.04 16.83
N LYS A 569 2.90 -39.82 16.61
CA LYS A 569 4.10 -39.56 15.79
C LYS A 569 5.43 -39.69 16.56
N GLN A 570 5.41 -39.91 17.87
CA GLN A 570 6.63 -40.10 18.68
C GLN A 570 6.54 -41.37 19.54
N VAL A 571 7.53 -42.25 19.38
CA VAL A 571 7.86 -43.33 20.33
C VAL A 571 8.58 -42.70 21.53
N ILE A 572 7.85 -41.98 22.40
CA ILE A 572 8.37 -41.52 23.69
C ILE A 572 7.35 -41.86 24.77
N GLU A 573 7.76 -42.69 25.72
CA GLU A 573 7.02 -42.94 26.96
C GLU A 573 6.94 -41.65 27.78
N THR A 574 5.75 -41.08 27.97
CA THR A 574 5.53 -40.09 29.03
C THR A 574 4.33 -40.50 29.89
N SER A 575 4.64 -40.95 31.10
CA SER A 575 3.72 -41.28 32.19
C SER A 575 3.22 -40.03 32.95
N SER A 576 3.31 -38.83 32.37
CA SER A 576 2.89 -37.57 32.98
C SER A 576 1.57 -37.06 32.39
N GLN A 577 0.63 -36.70 33.25
CA GLN A 577 -0.67 -36.15 32.86
C GLN A 577 -0.49 -34.77 32.20
N ILE A 578 -0.92 -34.61 30.95
CA ILE A 578 -0.86 -33.34 30.21
C ILE A 578 -1.85 -32.36 30.84
N LYS A 579 -1.39 -31.14 31.11
CA LYS A 579 -2.22 -30.07 31.66
C LYS A 579 -2.66 -29.11 30.56
N CYS A 580 -3.90 -28.64 30.67
CA CYS A 580 -4.48 -27.62 29.81
C CYS A 580 -4.64 -26.31 30.58
N LEU A 581 -3.91 -25.27 30.18
CA LEU A 581 -4.12 -23.92 30.68
C LEU A 581 -5.18 -23.21 29.83
N PHE A 582 -6.30 -22.84 30.45
CA PHE A 582 -7.38 -22.11 29.81
C PHE A 582 -7.35 -20.65 30.27
N VAL A 583 -7.06 -19.72 29.36
CA VAL A 583 -7.07 -18.28 29.66
C VAL A 583 -8.48 -17.73 29.46
N GLY A 584 -9.05 -17.11 30.49
CA GLY A 584 -10.36 -16.46 30.40
C GLY A 584 -11.29 -16.79 31.57
N VAL A 585 -12.58 -16.58 31.36
CA VAL A 585 -13.64 -16.91 32.32
C VAL A 585 -14.41 -18.10 31.76
N SER A 586 -14.61 -19.15 32.56
CA SER A 586 -15.39 -20.32 32.13
C SER A 586 -16.32 -20.80 33.23
N THR A 587 -17.46 -21.33 32.81
CA THR A 587 -18.41 -22.08 33.64
C THR A 587 -18.05 -23.57 33.71
N LEU A 588 -16.75 -23.89 33.69
CA LEU A 588 -16.11 -25.20 33.52
C LEU A 588 -16.47 -26.29 34.55
N HIS A 589 -17.26 -25.97 35.59
CA HIS A 589 -17.68 -26.96 36.58
C HIS A 589 -18.58 -28.07 35.99
N ASP A 590 -19.33 -27.80 34.92
CA ASP A 590 -20.22 -28.81 34.30
C ASP A 590 -19.56 -29.67 33.21
N VAL A 591 -18.48 -29.21 32.57
CA VAL A 591 -17.85 -29.91 31.42
C VAL A 591 -16.94 -31.07 31.87
N LYS A 592 -16.24 -30.94 33.01
CA LYS A 592 -15.40 -32.01 33.59
C LYS A 592 -16.18 -33.31 33.86
N ILE A 593 -17.48 -33.21 34.16
CA ILE A 593 -18.33 -34.36 34.51
C ILE A 593 -18.76 -35.15 33.26
N LYS A 594 -18.91 -34.50 32.10
CA LYS A 594 -19.52 -35.12 30.89
C LYS A 594 -18.54 -35.81 29.95
N MET A 595 -17.26 -35.39 29.88
CA MET A 595 -16.40 -35.78 28.74
C MET A 595 -15.35 -36.89 29.00
N HIS A 596 -15.15 -37.36 30.24
CA HIS A 596 -14.15 -38.41 30.56
C HIS A 596 -12.75 -38.14 29.94
N MET A 597 -12.35 -36.88 29.88
CA MET A 597 -11.07 -36.44 29.29
C MET A 597 -9.92 -36.61 30.31
N PRO A 598 -8.73 -37.13 29.92
CA PRO A 598 -7.59 -37.31 30.83
C PRO A 598 -6.79 -36.01 31.11
N LEU A 599 -7.20 -34.86 30.56
CA LEU A 599 -6.52 -33.57 30.71
C LEU A 599 -6.90 -32.85 32.02
N GLU A 600 -5.91 -32.41 32.79
CA GLU A 600 -6.14 -31.51 33.92
C GLU A 600 -6.29 -30.07 33.41
N VAL A 601 -7.51 -29.52 33.49
CA VAL A 601 -7.78 -28.12 33.09
C VAL A 601 -7.58 -27.18 34.28
N GLN A 602 -6.64 -26.23 34.14
CA GLN A 602 -6.44 -25.08 35.03
C GLN A 602 -6.92 -23.80 34.32
N ILE A 603 -7.63 -22.94 35.04
CA ILE A 603 -8.11 -21.65 34.53
C ILE A 603 -7.17 -20.55 35.00
N LEU A 604 -6.74 -19.69 34.08
CA LEU A 604 -6.12 -18.41 34.38
C LEU A 604 -7.18 -17.32 34.19
N GLU A 605 -7.70 -16.79 35.31
CA GLU A 605 -8.70 -15.74 35.28
C GLU A 605 -8.12 -14.45 34.69
N SER A 606 -8.70 -14.01 33.58
CA SER A 606 -8.35 -12.74 32.93
C SER A 606 -9.62 -12.01 32.51
N ALA A 607 -10.40 -11.58 33.51
CA ALA A 607 -11.71 -10.97 33.28
C ALA A 607 -11.61 -9.67 32.46
N GLU A 608 -10.52 -8.90 32.63
CA GLU A 608 -10.29 -7.62 31.93
C GLU A 608 -10.05 -7.83 30.44
N LEU A 609 -9.29 -8.84 30.04
CA LEU A 609 -9.06 -9.18 28.62
C LEU A 609 -10.37 -9.51 27.89
N MET A 610 -11.34 -10.08 28.62
CA MET A 610 -12.66 -10.47 28.12
C MET A 610 -13.66 -9.30 28.06
N THR A 611 -13.26 -8.10 28.50
CA THR A 611 -14.08 -6.87 28.35
C THR A 611 -13.95 -6.24 26.98
N PHE A 612 -12.86 -6.53 26.27
CA PHE A 612 -12.66 -6.04 24.92
C PHE A 612 -13.57 -6.78 23.93
N SER A 613 -14.02 -6.06 22.92
CA SER A 613 -14.90 -6.59 21.88
C SER A 613 -14.54 -5.96 20.53
N CYS A 614 -15.21 -6.41 19.47
CA CYS A 614 -15.00 -5.90 18.12
C CYS A 614 -15.20 -4.38 18.08
N SER A 615 -14.16 -3.66 17.67
CA SER A 615 -14.12 -2.20 17.54
C SER A 615 -13.28 -1.83 16.31
N LEU A 616 -13.26 -0.55 15.93
CA LEU A 616 -12.38 -0.08 14.85
C LEU A 616 -10.89 -0.18 15.18
N LEU A 617 -10.54 -0.38 16.46
CA LEU A 617 -9.16 -0.64 16.87
C LEU A 617 -8.80 -2.13 16.77
N HIS A 618 -9.79 -3.04 16.75
CA HIS A 618 -9.56 -4.48 16.81
C HIS A 618 -8.58 -4.84 17.94
N ASP A 619 -7.39 -5.38 17.61
CA ASP A 619 -6.30 -5.68 18.56
C ASP A 619 -5.26 -4.55 18.73
N GLY A 620 -5.48 -3.39 18.12
CA GLY A 620 -4.60 -2.23 18.15
C GLY A 620 -4.82 -1.28 19.33
N ASP A 621 -5.67 -1.64 20.31
CA ASP A 621 -5.80 -0.86 21.55
C ASP A 621 -4.57 -1.10 22.46
N PRO A 622 -3.84 -0.05 22.89
CA PRO A 622 -2.65 -0.23 23.72
C PRO A 622 -2.94 -0.91 25.07
N ASN A 623 -4.14 -0.76 25.64
CA ASN A 623 -4.52 -1.47 26.87
C ASN A 623 -4.68 -2.97 26.60
N TYR A 624 -5.27 -3.33 25.46
CA TYR A 624 -5.38 -4.72 25.05
C TYR A 624 -4.00 -5.33 24.85
N GLN A 625 -3.08 -4.62 24.17
CA GLN A 625 -1.70 -5.08 23.96
C GLN A 625 -0.97 -5.38 25.28
N HIS A 626 -1.05 -4.46 26.24
CA HIS A 626 -0.45 -4.62 27.57
C HIS A 626 -1.06 -5.79 28.33
N LEU A 627 -2.39 -5.84 28.47
CA LEU A 627 -3.09 -6.91 29.20
C LEU A 627 -2.85 -8.28 28.55
N PHE A 628 -2.81 -8.35 27.23
CA PHE A 628 -2.55 -9.59 26.52
C PHE A 628 -1.12 -10.08 26.75
N LEU A 629 -0.11 -9.19 26.66
CA LEU A 629 1.28 -9.55 26.93
C LEU A 629 1.50 -9.99 28.38
N ASP A 630 0.92 -9.25 29.32
CA ASP A 630 0.99 -9.60 30.74
C ASP A 630 0.38 -10.99 31.00
N CYS A 631 -0.80 -11.24 30.45
CA CYS A 631 -1.45 -12.55 30.54
C CYS A 631 -0.61 -13.65 29.87
N PHE A 632 0.03 -13.35 28.74
CA PHE A 632 0.90 -14.29 28.04
C PHE A 632 2.13 -14.66 28.89
N LEU A 633 2.81 -13.67 29.50
CA LEU A 633 3.95 -13.90 30.38
C LEU A 633 3.59 -14.76 31.60
N HIS A 634 2.46 -14.46 32.25
CA HIS A 634 1.95 -15.27 33.38
C HIS A 634 1.57 -16.70 32.95
N SER A 635 1.06 -16.87 31.74
CA SER A 635 0.71 -18.19 31.20
C SER A 635 1.95 -19.06 31.01
N LEU A 636 3.01 -18.50 30.43
CA LEU A 636 4.28 -19.22 30.19
C LEU A 636 4.92 -19.74 31.48
N GLN A 637 4.78 -19.03 32.60
CA GLN A 637 5.31 -19.44 33.90
C GLN A 637 4.57 -20.63 34.53
N GLN A 638 3.35 -20.93 34.08
CA GLN A 638 2.49 -22.00 34.63
C GLN A 638 2.50 -23.29 33.81
N LEU A 639 3.11 -23.25 32.61
CA LEU A 639 3.18 -24.35 31.66
C LEU A 639 4.45 -25.18 31.86
N HIS A 640 4.30 -26.50 31.79
CA HIS A 640 5.40 -27.46 31.73
C HIS A 640 5.55 -27.99 30.30
N ILE A 641 6.72 -28.56 29.99
CA ILE A 641 6.99 -29.12 28.66
C ILE A 641 5.93 -30.18 28.32
N GLY A 642 5.30 -30.03 27.15
CA GLY A 642 4.22 -30.90 26.68
C GLY A 642 2.80 -30.39 26.99
N ASP A 643 2.65 -29.38 27.85
CA ASP A 643 1.34 -28.81 28.18
C ASP A 643 0.69 -28.12 26.98
N VAL A 644 -0.62 -27.91 27.10
CA VAL A 644 -1.45 -27.24 26.09
C VAL A 644 -2.05 -25.96 26.65
N MET A 645 -2.27 -24.98 25.79
CA MET A 645 -2.83 -23.68 26.16
C MET A 645 -3.96 -23.30 25.21
N ILE A 646 -5.05 -22.83 25.79
CA ILE A 646 -6.17 -22.22 25.08
C ILE A 646 -6.12 -20.72 25.35
N LEU A 647 -5.87 -19.92 24.32
CA LEU A 647 -5.64 -18.48 24.43
C LEU A 647 -6.63 -17.68 23.56
N PRO A 648 -7.59 -16.97 24.16
CA PRO A 648 -8.52 -16.11 23.41
C PRO A 648 -7.83 -14.90 22.78
N VAL A 649 -8.21 -14.57 21.55
CA VAL A 649 -7.71 -13.40 20.81
C VAL A 649 -8.86 -12.62 20.16
N LEU A 650 -8.69 -11.30 20.04
CA LEU A 650 -9.59 -10.45 19.24
C LEU A 650 -9.27 -10.56 17.75
N SER A 651 -8.01 -10.43 17.39
CA SER A 651 -7.49 -10.62 16.05
C SER A 651 -5.96 -10.71 16.10
N CYS A 652 -5.33 -10.85 14.94
CA CYS A 652 -3.89 -10.66 14.77
C CYS A 652 -3.61 -9.74 13.56
N LEU A 653 -4.32 -8.61 13.51
CA LEU A 653 -4.25 -7.61 12.45
C LEU A 653 -3.06 -6.67 12.61
N THR A 654 -2.64 -6.36 13.84
CA THR A 654 -1.46 -5.52 14.08
C THR A 654 -0.15 -6.32 14.08
N ARG A 655 0.94 -5.65 13.71
CA ARG A 655 2.32 -6.17 13.79
C ARG A 655 2.71 -6.58 15.19
N PHE A 656 2.21 -5.86 16.21
CA PHE A 656 2.38 -6.24 17.60
C PHE A 656 1.82 -7.64 17.86
N MET A 657 0.55 -7.88 17.55
CA MET A 657 -0.07 -9.19 17.76
C MET A 657 0.55 -10.28 16.89
N ALA A 658 0.85 -10.00 15.62
CA ALA A 658 1.56 -10.93 14.75
C ALA A 658 2.95 -11.31 15.31
N GLY A 659 3.65 -10.37 15.94
CA GLY A 659 4.89 -10.61 16.68
C GLY A 659 4.72 -11.58 17.85
N LEU A 660 3.62 -11.49 18.59
CA LEU A 660 3.31 -12.43 19.67
C LEU A 660 2.99 -13.82 19.13
N ILE A 661 2.28 -13.93 18.00
CA ILE A 661 2.05 -15.23 17.33
C ILE A 661 3.37 -15.84 16.84
N PHE A 662 4.29 -15.02 16.32
CA PHE A 662 5.63 -15.47 15.93
C PHE A 662 6.41 -16.06 17.12
N ILE A 663 6.33 -15.44 18.30
CA ILE A 663 6.96 -15.99 19.51
C ILE A 663 6.24 -17.26 19.97
N LEU A 664 4.90 -17.25 20.02
CA LEU A 664 4.10 -18.42 20.39
C LEU A 664 4.46 -19.64 19.53
N ARG A 665 4.66 -19.45 18.22
CA ARG A 665 5.11 -20.51 17.30
C ARG A 665 6.42 -21.16 17.74
N SER A 666 7.31 -20.42 18.39
CA SER A 666 8.58 -20.96 18.87
C SER A 666 8.43 -21.65 20.23
N CYS A 667 7.36 -21.35 20.97
CA CYS A 667 7.06 -21.94 22.28
C CYS A 667 6.26 -23.24 22.20
N PHE A 668 5.58 -23.53 21.10
CA PHE A 668 4.66 -24.67 21.00
C PHE A 668 4.94 -25.49 19.76
N ARG A 669 4.77 -26.81 19.87
CA ARG A 669 4.95 -27.75 18.76
C ARG A 669 4.01 -27.43 17.58
N CYS A 670 2.79 -27.00 17.87
CA CYS A 670 1.91 -26.43 16.84
C CYS A 670 0.85 -25.52 17.44
N ILE A 671 0.32 -24.65 16.59
CA ILE A 671 -0.78 -23.75 16.91
C ILE A 671 -1.85 -23.90 15.83
N THR A 672 -3.10 -23.99 16.23
CA THR A 672 -4.26 -23.79 15.36
C THR A 672 -5.22 -22.78 16.00
N PHE A 673 -6.32 -22.47 15.34
CA PHE A 673 -7.35 -21.59 15.88
C PHE A 673 -8.76 -22.12 15.61
N SER A 674 -9.68 -21.72 16.46
CA SER A 674 -11.12 -21.95 16.29
C SER A 674 -11.87 -20.63 16.52
N CYS A 675 -12.95 -20.40 15.78
CA CYS A 675 -13.80 -19.21 15.93
C CYS A 675 -15.16 -19.64 16.50
N PRO A 676 -15.37 -19.62 17.83
CA PRO A 676 -16.58 -20.20 18.45
C PRO A 676 -17.85 -19.32 18.44
N THR A 677 -19.00 -19.85 17.97
CA THR A 677 -20.26 -19.11 17.70
C THR A 677 -21.25 -18.94 18.87
N SER A 678 -20.91 -19.28 20.12
CA SER A 678 -21.90 -19.27 21.20
C SER A 678 -22.26 -17.86 21.71
N SER A 679 -23.49 -17.73 22.24
CA SER A 679 -24.04 -16.48 22.76
C SER A 679 -23.49 -16.04 24.12
N GLU A 680 -22.92 -16.94 24.93
CA GLU A 680 -22.26 -16.69 26.22
C GLU A 680 -21.39 -17.95 26.46
N PRO A 681 -20.04 -17.92 26.38
CA PRO A 681 -19.24 -17.40 27.50
C PRO A 681 -17.90 -16.70 27.16
N LEU A 682 -17.44 -16.62 25.90
CA LEU A 682 -16.06 -16.17 25.63
C LEU A 682 -15.88 -14.72 25.19
N ARG A 683 -16.92 -14.00 24.74
CA ARG A 683 -16.86 -12.59 24.27
C ARG A 683 -15.73 -12.25 23.26
N THR A 684 -14.96 -13.23 22.80
CA THR A 684 -13.73 -13.13 22.01
C THR A 684 -13.97 -13.69 20.61
N CYS A 685 -13.20 -13.17 19.66
CA CYS A 685 -13.44 -13.38 18.24
C CYS A 685 -12.91 -14.74 17.75
N ALA A 686 -11.76 -15.16 18.28
CA ALA A 686 -11.17 -16.47 18.04
C ALA A 686 -10.41 -16.95 19.29
N VAL A 687 -10.10 -18.24 19.28
CA VAL A 687 -9.32 -18.90 20.32
C VAL A 687 -8.17 -19.64 19.65
N LEU A 688 -6.96 -19.41 20.13
CA LEU A 688 -5.78 -20.15 19.72
C LEU A 688 -5.68 -21.44 20.55
N LEU A 689 -5.44 -22.55 19.85
CA LEU A 689 -5.17 -23.85 20.44
C LEU A 689 -3.67 -24.14 20.27
N CYS A 690 -2.91 -23.90 21.33
CA CYS A 690 -1.46 -24.08 21.38
C CYS A 690 -1.13 -25.43 22.00
N VAL A 691 -0.46 -26.31 21.27
CA VAL A 691 -0.25 -27.71 21.68
C VAL A 691 1.23 -28.04 21.82
N GLY A 692 1.59 -28.66 22.96
CA GLY A 692 2.92 -29.18 23.23
C GLY A 692 3.93 -28.08 23.48
N TYR A 693 3.85 -27.44 24.65
CA TYR A 693 4.80 -26.41 25.07
C TYR A 693 6.25 -26.93 25.07
N GLN A 694 7.19 -26.14 24.53
CA GLN A 694 8.60 -26.49 24.32
C GLN A 694 9.56 -25.61 25.11
N ASN A 695 9.04 -24.80 26.04
CA ASN A 695 9.75 -23.76 26.79
C ASN A 695 10.14 -22.53 25.94
N LEU A 696 10.16 -21.34 26.56
CA LEU A 696 10.65 -20.10 25.93
C LEU A 696 12.09 -19.84 26.39
N PRO A 697 13.03 -19.52 25.48
CA PRO A 697 14.38 -19.13 25.89
C PRO A 697 14.38 -17.92 26.83
N ASN A 698 15.16 -17.98 27.92
CA ASN A 698 15.25 -16.92 28.92
C ASN A 698 15.52 -15.52 28.36
N PRO A 699 16.43 -15.32 27.37
CA PRO A 699 16.65 -13.99 26.79
C PRO A 699 15.38 -13.39 26.17
N VAL A 700 14.58 -14.22 25.50
CA VAL A 700 13.32 -13.78 24.88
C VAL A 700 12.27 -13.49 25.96
N PHE A 701 12.21 -14.30 27.02
CA PHE A 701 11.31 -14.04 28.15
C PHE A 701 11.65 -12.69 28.80
N GLN A 702 12.94 -12.41 29.04
CA GLN A 702 13.40 -11.13 29.60
C GLN A 702 13.11 -9.96 28.65
N TYR A 703 13.31 -10.14 27.34
CA TYR A 703 12.95 -9.14 26.33
C TYR A 703 11.45 -8.78 26.39
N LEU A 704 10.58 -9.78 26.52
CA LEU A 704 9.14 -9.58 26.66
C LEU A 704 8.75 -8.91 27.98
N GLN A 705 9.44 -9.21 29.09
CA GLN A 705 9.23 -8.51 30.37
C GLN A 705 9.56 -7.03 30.25
N ASN A 706 10.72 -6.70 29.66
CA ASN A 706 11.11 -5.30 29.42
C ASN A 706 10.10 -4.59 28.51
N MET A 707 9.57 -5.28 27.49
CA MET A 707 8.52 -4.73 26.63
C MET A 707 7.21 -4.49 27.39
N ASN A 708 6.85 -5.34 28.36
CA ASN A 708 5.68 -5.15 29.21
C ASN A 708 5.82 -3.88 30.06
N GLU A 709 6.99 -3.67 30.67
CA GLU A 709 7.30 -2.45 31.43
C GLU A 709 7.25 -1.19 30.54
N LEU A 710 7.77 -1.29 29.31
CA LEU A 710 7.67 -0.21 28.32
C LEU A 710 6.21 0.10 27.99
N LEU A 711 5.38 -0.90 27.72
CA LEU A 711 3.94 -0.71 27.46
C LEU A 711 3.25 -0.02 28.64
N SER A 712 3.53 -0.42 29.88
CA SER A 712 2.99 0.26 31.06
C SER A 712 3.44 1.72 31.13
N THR A 713 4.68 2.02 30.75
CA THR A 713 5.21 3.39 30.74
C THR A 713 4.52 4.26 29.68
N LEU A 714 4.38 3.73 28.45
CA LEU A 714 3.72 4.43 27.33
C LEU A 714 2.24 4.68 27.59
N LEU A 715 1.55 3.75 28.25
CA LEU A 715 0.14 3.92 28.66
C LEU A 715 -0.09 5.09 29.62
N ASN A 716 0.93 5.40 30.45
CA ASN A 716 0.87 6.47 31.44
C ASN A 716 1.48 7.80 30.94
N ALA A 717 1.92 7.86 29.68
CA ALA A 717 2.51 9.06 29.12
C ALA A 717 1.46 10.16 28.83
N ASP A 718 1.87 11.42 28.91
CA ASP A 718 0.99 12.57 28.63
C ASP A 718 0.44 12.58 27.19
N THR A 719 1.22 12.03 26.25
CA THR A 719 0.78 11.83 24.86
C THR A 719 0.54 10.33 24.61
N PRO A 720 -0.62 9.93 24.08
CA PRO A 720 -0.96 8.52 23.90
C PRO A 720 -0.04 7.88 22.86
N GLN A 721 0.88 7.04 23.34
CA GLN A 721 1.81 6.25 22.54
C GLN A 721 1.55 4.75 22.73
N GLN A 722 2.07 3.95 21.81
CA GLN A 722 2.03 2.49 21.87
C GLN A 722 3.22 1.86 21.15
N VAL A 723 3.46 0.58 21.43
CA VAL A 723 4.39 -0.21 20.63
C VAL A 723 3.69 -0.63 19.34
N LEU A 724 4.25 -0.24 18.21
CA LEU A 724 3.75 -0.63 16.89
C LEU A 724 4.34 -1.97 16.45
N GLN A 725 5.62 -2.21 16.75
CA GLN A 725 6.34 -3.40 16.32
C GLN A 725 7.48 -3.72 17.27
N PHE A 726 7.69 -5.00 17.57
CA PHE A 726 8.87 -5.46 18.33
C PHE A 726 9.56 -6.68 17.69
N VAL A 727 8.94 -7.27 16.65
CA VAL A 727 9.54 -8.30 15.79
C VAL A 727 9.73 -7.70 14.39
N PRO A 728 10.91 -7.83 13.76
CA PRO A 728 11.14 -7.34 12.41
C PRO A 728 10.13 -7.87 11.38
N MET A 729 9.67 -7.00 10.46
CA MET A 729 8.71 -7.38 9.43
C MET A 729 9.24 -8.47 8.49
N GLU A 730 10.55 -8.54 8.29
CA GLU A 730 11.20 -9.59 7.52
C GLU A 730 11.00 -10.99 8.11
N LEU A 731 10.66 -11.10 9.40
CA LEU A 731 10.29 -12.36 10.05
C LEU A 731 8.78 -12.61 9.95
N LEU A 732 7.96 -11.56 10.11
CA LEU A 732 6.50 -11.66 10.08
C LEU A 732 5.91 -11.93 8.68
N LEU A 733 6.60 -11.49 7.62
CA LEU A 733 6.18 -11.63 6.23
C LEU A 733 6.62 -12.94 5.55
N LYS A 734 7.07 -13.95 6.32
CA LYS A 734 7.65 -15.18 5.78
C LYS A 734 6.77 -16.41 5.98
N GLY A 735 6.59 -17.15 4.88
CA GLY A 735 6.19 -18.55 4.87
C GLY A 735 4.86 -18.83 5.58
N THR A 736 4.85 -19.92 6.35
CA THR A 736 3.63 -20.48 6.96
C THR A 736 3.00 -19.59 8.03
N LEU A 737 3.78 -18.70 8.68
CA LEU A 737 3.21 -17.75 9.65
C LEU A 737 2.26 -16.77 8.96
N LEU A 738 2.69 -16.19 7.84
CA LEU A 738 1.88 -15.23 7.11
C LEU A 738 0.59 -15.88 6.60
N ASP A 739 0.67 -17.09 6.06
CA ASP A 739 -0.50 -17.85 5.63
C ASP A 739 -1.47 -18.12 6.79
N PHE A 740 -0.94 -18.53 7.95
CA PHE A 740 -1.74 -18.77 9.16
C PHE A 740 -2.46 -17.50 9.64
N LEU A 741 -1.76 -16.36 9.70
CA LEU A 741 -2.34 -15.09 10.12
C LEU A 741 -3.44 -14.62 9.17
N TRP A 742 -3.25 -14.81 7.85
CA TRP A 742 -4.28 -14.52 6.85
C TRP A 742 -5.52 -15.38 7.04
N ASP A 743 -5.36 -16.69 7.22
CA ASP A 743 -6.47 -17.60 7.45
C ASP A 743 -7.25 -17.22 8.74
N LEU A 744 -6.51 -16.95 9.84
CA LEU A 744 -7.06 -16.54 11.13
C LEU A 744 -7.86 -15.24 11.01
N ASN A 745 -7.26 -14.19 10.47
CA ASN A 745 -7.90 -12.88 10.38
C ASN A 745 -9.08 -12.88 9.40
N ALA A 746 -8.98 -13.61 8.28
CA ALA A 746 -10.10 -13.76 7.35
C ALA A 746 -11.29 -14.49 8.01
N ALA A 747 -11.01 -15.52 8.80
CA ALA A 747 -12.04 -16.24 9.57
C ALA A 747 -12.77 -15.33 10.55
N ILE A 748 -12.00 -14.59 11.35
CA ILE A 748 -12.50 -13.61 12.31
C ILE A 748 -13.36 -12.57 11.60
N ALA A 749 -12.81 -11.94 10.55
CA ALA A 749 -13.46 -10.82 9.90
C ALA A 749 -14.76 -11.21 9.18
N LYS A 750 -14.76 -12.32 8.42
CA LYS A 750 -15.96 -12.82 7.74
C LYS A 750 -17.06 -13.18 8.73
N ARG A 751 -16.69 -13.80 9.85
CA ARG A 751 -17.65 -14.18 10.89
C ARG A 751 -18.25 -12.96 11.59
N HIS A 752 -17.44 -11.97 11.96
CA HIS A 752 -17.97 -10.74 12.57
C HIS A 752 -18.87 -9.98 11.61
N LEU A 753 -18.46 -9.88 10.35
CA LEU A 753 -19.28 -9.28 9.31
C LEU A 753 -20.63 -10.00 9.20
N HIS A 754 -20.65 -11.34 9.22
CA HIS A 754 -21.90 -12.10 9.24
C HIS A 754 -22.82 -11.74 10.41
N LEU A 755 -22.29 -11.75 11.64
CA LEU A 755 -23.08 -11.49 12.84
C LEU A 755 -23.69 -10.09 12.83
N ILE A 756 -22.93 -9.08 12.39
CA ILE A 756 -23.42 -7.70 12.25
C ILE A 756 -24.53 -7.65 11.19
N ILE A 757 -24.27 -8.17 9.99
CA ILE A 757 -25.22 -8.13 8.87
C ILE A 757 -26.51 -8.90 9.19
N GLN A 758 -26.42 -10.02 9.90
CA GLN A 758 -27.59 -10.78 10.33
C GLN A 758 -28.44 -9.97 11.33
N GLY A 759 -27.81 -9.38 12.36
CA GLY A 759 -28.53 -8.54 13.32
C GLY A 759 -29.28 -7.39 12.65
N GLU A 760 -28.62 -6.70 11.71
CA GLU A 760 -29.21 -5.61 10.93
C GLU A 760 -30.40 -6.08 10.06
N ARG A 761 -30.31 -7.28 9.45
CA ARG A 761 -31.42 -7.85 8.67
C ARG A 761 -32.63 -8.20 9.52
N GLU A 762 -32.40 -8.71 10.72
CA GLU A 762 -33.46 -9.02 11.68
C GLU A 762 -34.14 -7.73 12.16
N GLU A 763 -33.38 -6.66 12.42
CA GLU A 763 -33.94 -5.34 12.73
C GLU A 763 -34.76 -4.76 11.57
N ILE A 764 -34.25 -4.84 10.33
CA ILE A 764 -34.98 -4.37 9.14
C ILE A 764 -36.29 -5.14 8.95
N SER A 765 -36.28 -6.45 9.19
CA SER A 765 -37.46 -7.32 9.04
C SER A 765 -38.51 -7.12 10.14
N ASN A 766 -38.11 -6.57 11.29
CA ASN A 766 -38.96 -6.33 12.46
C ASN A 766 -39.51 -4.90 12.55
N LEU A 767 -39.20 -4.01 11.60
CA LEU A 767 -39.83 -2.70 11.50
C LEU A 767 -41.30 -2.84 11.07
N PRO A 768 -42.26 -2.27 11.81
CA PRO A 768 -43.67 -2.33 11.42
C PRO A 768 -43.88 -1.59 10.09
N LEU A 769 -44.53 -2.28 9.14
CA LEU A 769 -44.94 -1.76 7.82
C LEU A 769 -45.84 -0.53 7.91
#